data_AF-A0A941HKF9-F1
#
_entry.id   AF-A0A941HKF9-F1
#
_cell.length_a   1.000
_cell.length_b   1.000
_cell.length_c   1.000
_cell.angle_alpha   90.00
_cell.angle_beta   90.00
_cell.angle_gamma   90.00
#
_symmetry.space_group_name_H-M   'P 1'
#
loop_
_entity.id
_entity.type
_entity.pdbx_description
1 polymer ?
#
loop_
_entity_poly.entity_id
_entity_poly.type
_entity_poly.pdbx_seq_one_letter_code
_entity_poly.pdbx_strand_id
1 'polypeptide(L)'
;MNQDYIKANKWSIIEEGFDADRVKSSESLFSLGNGAMGQRANFEETYTGPSFQGSYIAGVYYPDKTRVGWWKNGYPEYFAKVLNAPNWIGIKLFVNDTELDLATCKKVSDFRRELDMKEGWYKRSFNAILQNNVEISVEVVRFLSLYLDEVGAISYKVDVLNTDATVVFEPYLDSGITNEDSNWDDKFWNTTHMATAENRAFIEAHTMKTNFSTCTFMQASLDYKGQDIKGTFGTGSETYVSMSFSQKVKAGEQLTLTKFGGYTVSRNHADNQLIDAAHRALDKASTLGFSQLLQKQIEAWAAIWKMSDIVIEGDIKAQQGIRFNIFQLNQTYLGTDSRLNIGPKGFTGEKYGGSTYWDTEAYCIPFYMATKDEKVARNLLKYRYNHLEKAIENAEKLGFSNGAALYPMVTMNGEECHNEWEITFEEIHRNGAIAFAIYNYYRYTGDYSYIPEMGLEVLIGIARFWHQRANFSTSKCKYVILGVTGPNEYENNVNNNWYTNYLAQWCIHFTIEQIKKVKEGYPKDYNRVLGKTNLTPNECEEWEKVADNMYFPYSKEHGVFLQQDGFLDKELVRVSDLKKDQRPINQKWSWDRILRSPYIKQADVLQGFYFFEENFSSEDLEKHFDFYEPFTVHESSLSPCVHSILAAKLGRMEQAYQFYLRTSRLDLDDYNKEVEEGLHITSMAGTWMSIVEGFGGMRVIGGTLSFDPRIPKQWELYSFKVNFRNRIIKVTVSSNKLMFELTGKEKIDIKVVGKEVKLIPNRPVSIEVKH
;
A
#
# COMPACT_ATOMS: atom_id res chain seq x y z
N MET A 1 3.84 -18.39 -18.00
CA MET A 1 3.22 -17.42 -18.92
C MET A 1 2.37 -16.53 -18.02
N ASN A 2 2.42 -15.21 -18.19
CA ASN A 2 1.66 -14.25 -17.38
C ASN A 2 0.14 -14.42 -17.64
N GLN A 3 -0.71 -14.10 -16.66
CA GLN A 3 -2.16 -14.21 -16.83
C GLN A 3 -2.68 -12.93 -17.52
N ASP A 4 -3.01 -12.98 -18.81
CA ASP A 4 -3.56 -11.84 -19.58
C ASP A 4 -5.05 -12.06 -19.86
N TYR A 5 -5.88 -12.04 -18.82
CA TYR A 5 -7.34 -12.22 -18.94
C TYR A 5 -8.17 -10.96 -18.65
N ILE A 6 -7.52 -9.90 -18.16
CA ILE A 6 -8.15 -8.60 -17.93
C ILE A 6 -8.21 -7.83 -19.25
N LYS A 7 -9.41 -7.42 -19.66
CA LYS A 7 -9.56 -6.57 -20.84
C LYS A 7 -9.01 -5.18 -20.58
N ALA A 8 -8.20 -4.68 -21.51
CA ALA A 8 -7.65 -3.34 -21.42
C ALA A 8 -8.76 -2.27 -21.55
N ASN A 9 -8.87 -1.42 -20.54
CA ASN A 9 -9.81 -0.29 -20.51
C ASN A 9 -9.17 0.87 -19.73
N LYS A 10 -9.46 2.11 -20.15
CA LYS A 10 -8.85 3.32 -19.54
C LYS A 10 -9.27 3.56 -18.08
N TRP A 11 -10.43 3.10 -17.66
CA TRP A 11 -11.03 3.41 -16.35
C TRP A 11 -11.56 2.20 -15.60
N SER A 12 -11.59 1.02 -16.24
CA SER A 12 -12.11 -0.19 -15.63
C SER A 12 -11.11 -1.34 -15.65
N ILE A 13 -11.18 -2.20 -14.63
CA ILE A 13 -10.70 -3.58 -14.71
C ILE A 13 -11.90 -4.43 -15.12
N ILE A 14 -11.77 -5.20 -16.21
CA ILE A 14 -12.88 -5.98 -16.78
C ILE A 14 -12.43 -7.42 -16.97
N GLU A 15 -13.19 -8.35 -16.40
CA GLU A 15 -13.10 -9.80 -16.62
C GLU A 15 -14.38 -10.25 -17.33
N GLU A 16 -14.24 -11.07 -18.37
CA GLU A 16 -15.36 -11.68 -19.09
C GLU A 16 -15.17 -13.20 -19.19
N GLY A 17 -16.28 -13.92 -19.03
CA GLY A 17 -16.27 -15.37 -18.84
C GLY A 17 -15.98 -15.76 -17.40
N PHE A 18 -16.57 -16.87 -16.97
CA PHE A 18 -16.36 -17.42 -15.63
C PHE A 18 -15.35 -18.57 -15.71
N ASP A 19 -14.27 -18.45 -14.94
CA ASP A 19 -13.23 -19.47 -14.78
C ASP A 19 -12.97 -19.66 -13.29
N ALA A 20 -13.31 -20.85 -12.77
CA ALA A 20 -13.23 -21.16 -11.34
C ALA A 20 -11.80 -21.09 -10.80
N ASP A 21 -10.80 -21.38 -11.64
CA ASP A 21 -9.38 -21.36 -11.26
C ASP A 21 -8.86 -19.94 -11.04
N ARG A 22 -9.60 -18.91 -11.49
CA ARG A 22 -9.20 -17.49 -11.38
C ARG A 22 -9.87 -16.77 -10.22
N VAL A 23 -10.79 -17.41 -9.51
CA VAL A 23 -11.60 -16.70 -8.50
C VAL A 23 -10.74 -16.06 -7.42
N LYS A 24 -9.74 -16.76 -6.86
CA LYS A 24 -8.83 -16.17 -5.86
C LYS A 24 -8.03 -14.96 -6.39
N SER A 25 -7.55 -15.01 -7.63
CA SER A 25 -6.86 -13.88 -8.26
C SER A 25 -7.79 -12.70 -8.52
N SER A 26 -8.98 -12.96 -9.06
CA SER A 26 -9.99 -11.94 -9.34
C SER A 26 -10.58 -11.34 -8.06
N GLU A 27 -10.63 -12.08 -6.95
CA GLU A 27 -10.93 -11.54 -5.62
C GLU A 27 -9.93 -10.46 -5.20
N SER A 28 -8.64 -10.65 -5.44
CA SER A 28 -7.61 -9.63 -5.17
C SER A 28 -7.77 -8.42 -6.10
N LEU A 29 -7.81 -8.66 -7.42
CA LEU A 29 -7.81 -7.60 -8.44
C LEU A 29 -9.00 -6.63 -8.32
N PHE A 30 -10.16 -7.13 -7.91
CA PHE A 30 -11.39 -6.34 -7.80
C PHE A 30 -11.67 -5.88 -6.36
N SER A 31 -10.69 -6.00 -5.44
CA SER A 31 -10.83 -5.59 -4.04
C SER A 31 -11.28 -4.12 -3.91
N LEU A 32 -12.07 -3.86 -2.87
CA LEU A 32 -12.57 -2.54 -2.52
C LEU A 32 -12.01 -2.06 -1.17
N GLY A 33 -11.88 -0.75 -0.99
CA GLY A 33 -11.44 -0.11 0.25
C GLY A 33 -11.83 1.36 0.32
N ASN A 34 -11.95 1.90 1.52
CA ASN A 34 -12.26 3.32 1.76
C ASN A 34 -11.35 3.96 2.83
N GLY A 35 -10.20 3.33 3.13
CA GLY A 35 -9.26 3.75 4.16
C GLY A 35 -9.65 3.40 5.60
N ALA A 36 -10.93 3.14 5.89
CA ALA A 36 -11.40 2.69 7.21
C ALA A 36 -11.63 1.17 7.25
N MET A 37 -12.04 0.59 6.12
CA MET A 37 -12.16 -0.85 5.91
C MET A 37 -11.85 -1.19 4.45
N GLY A 38 -11.63 -2.46 4.19
CA GLY A 38 -11.58 -2.99 2.83
C GLY A 38 -11.92 -4.46 2.78
N GLN A 39 -12.07 -4.96 1.56
CA GLN A 39 -12.53 -6.31 1.32
C GLN A 39 -12.10 -6.81 -0.05
N ARG A 40 -11.75 -8.09 -0.11
CA ARG A 40 -11.59 -8.83 -1.36
C ARG A 40 -12.91 -8.89 -2.14
N ALA A 41 -12.84 -9.10 -3.44
CA ALA A 41 -14.02 -9.22 -4.30
C ALA A 41 -14.71 -10.59 -4.21
N ASN A 42 -14.88 -11.10 -2.99
CA ASN A 42 -15.66 -12.30 -2.71
C ASN A 42 -17.11 -12.09 -3.19
N PHE A 43 -17.73 -13.16 -3.67
CA PHE A 43 -19.14 -13.16 -4.03
C PHE A 43 -20.01 -12.96 -2.79
N GLU A 44 -21.10 -12.24 -2.95
CA GLU A 44 -22.06 -11.99 -1.89
C GLU A 44 -22.83 -13.28 -1.54
N GLU A 45 -23.19 -14.05 -2.58
CA GLU A 45 -23.79 -15.38 -2.46
C GLU A 45 -22.78 -16.50 -2.21
N THR A 46 -23.32 -17.66 -1.90
CA THR A 46 -22.56 -18.89 -1.69
C THR A 46 -21.70 -19.21 -2.90
N TYR A 47 -20.43 -19.52 -2.64
CA TYR A 47 -19.51 -20.04 -3.62
C TYR A 47 -18.71 -21.18 -2.98
N THR A 48 -18.93 -22.41 -3.44
CA THR A 48 -18.29 -23.60 -2.83
C THR A 48 -16.96 -23.98 -3.46
N GLY A 49 -16.56 -23.29 -4.53
CA GLY A 49 -15.24 -23.45 -5.16
C GLY A 49 -14.11 -22.78 -4.36
N PRO A 50 -12.85 -22.93 -4.80
CA PRO A 50 -11.71 -22.28 -4.17
C PRO A 50 -11.86 -20.76 -4.11
N SER A 51 -11.83 -20.20 -2.91
CA SER A 51 -11.99 -18.78 -2.62
C SER A 51 -11.13 -18.40 -1.43
N PHE A 52 -10.78 -17.13 -1.30
CA PHE A 52 -10.11 -16.57 -0.14
C PHE A 52 -10.97 -15.42 0.40
N GLN A 53 -11.78 -15.72 1.42
CA GLN A 53 -12.63 -14.74 2.09
C GLN A 53 -11.78 -13.76 2.89
N GLY A 54 -11.92 -12.45 2.63
CA GLY A 54 -11.16 -11.43 3.35
C GLY A 54 -11.86 -10.09 3.44
N SER A 55 -12.26 -9.71 4.65
CA SER A 55 -12.70 -8.38 5.05
C SER A 55 -11.75 -7.84 6.11
N TYR A 56 -11.38 -6.57 6.08
CA TYR A 56 -10.36 -6.02 6.97
C TYR A 56 -10.80 -4.67 7.52
N ILE A 57 -10.58 -4.46 8.82
CA ILE A 57 -10.87 -3.18 9.49
C ILE A 57 -9.55 -2.50 9.84
N ALA A 58 -9.39 -1.25 9.44
CA ALA A 58 -8.14 -0.54 9.60
C ALA A 58 -7.76 -0.40 11.08
N GLY A 59 -6.54 -0.81 11.42
CA GLY A 59 -5.98 -0.71 12.77
C GLY A 59 -6.56 -1.70 13.79
N VAL A 60 -7.40 -2.65 13.36
CA VAL A 60 -7.84 -3.78 14.18
C VAL A 60 -6.94 -4.98 13.86
N TYR A 61 -6.11 -5.38 14.81
CA TYR A 61 -5.10 -6.41 14.61
C TYR A 61 -5.09 -7.40 15.77
N TYR A 62 -4.36 -8.51 15.58
CA TYR A 62 -4.17 -9.56 16.57
C TYR A 62 -2.67 -9.88 16.75
N PRO A 63 -2.20 -10.04 18.00
CA PRO A 63 -0.85 -10.48 18.30
C PRO A 63 -0.78 -12.02 18.22
N ASP A 64 -0.49 -12.54 17.03
CA ASP A 64 -0.33 -13.97 16.83
C ASP A 64 1.02 -14.42 17.39
N LYS A 65 1.04 -15.48 18.18
CA LYS A 65 2.25 -15.89 18.92
C LYS A 65 3.36 -16.24 17.93
N THR A 66 4.55 -15.68 18.15
CA THR A 66 5.70 -15.90 17.27
C THR A 66 5.98 -17.40 17.11
N ARG A 67 6.08 -17.84 15.86
CA ARG A 67 6.43 -19.19 15.47
C ARG A 67 7.78 -19.16 14.77
N VAL A 68 8.78 -19.83 15.35
CA VAL A 68 10.12 -19.94 14.79
C VAL A 68 10.66 -21.35 15.02
N GLY A 69 11.57 -21.81 14.16
CA GLY A 69 12.27 -23.08 14.38
C GLY A 69 13.21 -23.02 15.60
N TRP A 70 13.92 -21.90 15.76
CA TRP A 70 14.89 -21.69 16.84
C TRP A 70 14.80 -20.25 17.35
N TRP A 71 14.55 -20.09 18.65
CA TRP A 71 14.48 -18.77 19.28
C TRP A 71 15.85 -18.08 19.32
N LYS A 72 15.86 -16.75 19.11
CA LYS A 72 17.01 -15.87 19.27
C LYS A 72 16.64 -14.77 20.26
N ASN A 73 17.56 -14.44 21.17
CA ASN A 73 17.35 -13.32 22.10
C ASN A 73 17.13 -12.03 21.30
N GLY A 74 16.09 -11.28 21.63
CA GLY A 74 15.65 -10.10 20.89
C GLY A 74 14.46 -10.34 19.96
N TYR A 75 14.08 -11.60 19.67
CA TYR A 75 12.87 -11.84 18.87
C TYR A 75 11.61 -11.31 19.54
N PRO A 76 10.64 -10.83 18.74
CA PRO A 76 9.36 -10.40 19.27
C PRO A 76 8.52 -11.59 19.72
N GLU A 77 7.67 -11.37 20.71
CA GLU A 77 6.81 -12.43 21.28
C GLU A 77 5.61 -12.76 20.38
N TYR A 78 5.25 -11.85 19.48
CA TYR A 78 4.16 -12.01 18.53
C TYR A 78 4.47 -11.39 17.16
N PHE A 79 3.77 -11.85 16.14
CA PHE A 79 3.63 -11.22 14.84
C PHE A 79 2.22 -10.61 14.76
N ALA A 80 2.12 -9.28 14.66
CA ALA A 80 0.83 -8.62 14.54
C ALA A 80 0.25 -8.79 13.11
N LYS A 81 -1.03 -9.18 13.03
CA LYS A 81 -1.76 -9.34 11.76
C LYS A 81 -3.11 -8.61 11.82
N VAL A 82 -3.47 -7.86 10.78
CA VAL A 82 -4.86 -7.43 10.56
C VAL A 82 -5.70 -8.69 10.34
N LEU A 83 -6.81 -8.78 11.07
CA LEU A 83 -7.67 -9.95 11.02
C LEU A 83 -8.64 -9.88 9.85
N ASN A 84 -9.01 -11.06 9.34
CA ASN A 84 -10.27 -11.17 8.62
C ASN A 84 -11.37 -10.76 9.60
N ALA A 85 -12.27 -9.88 9.20
CA ALA A 85 -13.32 -9.31 10.03
C ALA A 85 -14.64 -10.07 9.81
N PRO A 86 -15.59 -10.01 10.77
CA PRO A 86 -16.91 -10.60 10.59
C PRO A 86 -17.54 -10.20 9.25
N ASN A 87 -18.11 -11.16 8.52
CA ASN A 87 -18.63 -10.95 7.18
C ASN A 87 -19.93 -10.12 7.23
N TRP A 88 -19.94 -8.98 6.52
CA TRP A 88 -21.13 -8.14 6.35
C TRP A 88 -21.76 -8.25 4.96
N ILE A 89 -21.08 -8.80 3.94
CA ILE A 89 -21.60 -8.80 2.56
C ILE A 89 -22.54 -9.97 2.26
N GLY A 90 -22.52 -11.01 3.08
CA GLY A 90 -23.19 -12.27 2.82
C GLY A 90 -24.68 -12.14 2.48
N ILE A 91 -25.09 -12.73 1.37
CA ILE A 91 -26.48 -12.78 0.87
C ILE A 91 -26.70 -14.16 0.23
N LYS A 92 -27.39 -15.08 0.91
CA LYS A 92 -27.81 -16.31 0.23
C LYS A 92 -28.99 -16.03 -0.70
N LEU A 93 -29.05 -16.75 -1.81
CA LEU A 93 -30.12 -16.66 -2.79
C LEU A 93 -30.63 -18.05 -3.11
N PHE A 94 -31.92 -18.29 -2.92
CA PHE A 94 -32.59 -19.53 -3.29
C PHE A 94 -33.66 -19.27 -4.35
N VAL A 95 -33.75 -20.15 -5.33
CA VAL A 95 -34.79 -20.12 -6.36
C VAL A 95 -35.46 -21.48 -6.40
N ASN A 96 -36.74 -21.55 -5.99
CA ASN A 96 -37.46 -22.81 -5.75
C ASN A 96 -36.63 -23.80 -4.92
N ASP A 97 -36.21 -23.36 -3.72
CA ASP A 97 -35.43 -24.11 -2.73
C ASP A 97 -34.02 -24.56 -3.19
N THR A 98 -33.58 -24.16 -4.39
CA THR A 98 -32.22 -24.41 -4.89
C THR A 98 -31.35 -23.18 -4.65
N GLU A 99 -30.27 -23.32 -3.89
CA GLU A 99 -29.32 -22.24 -3.61
C GLU A 99 -28.50 -21.90 -4.87
N LEU A 100 -28.27 -20.61 -5.10
CA LEU A 100 -27.34 -20.14 -6.13
C LEU A 100 -25.90 -20.35 -5.65
N ASP A 101 -25.15 -21.12 -6.42
CA ASP A 101 -23.71 -21.28 -6.27
C ASP A 101 -23.07 -21.46 -7.66
N LEU A 102 -22.24 -20.51 -8.06
CA LEU A 102 -21.61 -20.51 -9.38
C LEU A 102 -20.65 -21.69 -9.59
N ALA A 103 -20.11 -22.29 -8.52
CA ALA A 103 -19.26 -23.47 -8.62
C ALA A 103 -20.05 -24.71 -9.04
N THR A 104 -21.35 -24.76 -8.73
CA THR A 104 -22.20 -25.94 -8.93
C THR A 104 -23.34 -25.71 -9.92
N CYS A 105 -23.56 -24.49 -10.44
CA CYS A 105 -24.54 -24.24 -11.50
C CYS A 105 -24.33 -25.14 -12.73
N LYS A 106 -25.42 -25.54 -13.40
CA LYS A 106 -25.32 -26.36 -14.62
C LYS A 106 -24.63 -25.61 -15.75
N LYS A 107 -24.83 -24.30 -15.81
CA LYS A 107 -24.22 -23.40 -16.78
C LYS A 107 -24.17 -21.99 -16.22
N VAL A 108 -23.05 -21.32 -16.45
CA VAL A 108 -22.89 -19.88 -16.29
C VAL A 108 -22.56 -19.30 -17.66
N SER A 109 -23.26 -18.26 -18.09
CA SER A 109 -22.99 -17.54 -19.34
C SER A 109 -23.04 -16.03 -19.14
N ASP A 110 -22.49 -15.29 -20.10
CA ASP A 110 -22.47 -13.82 -20.08
C ASP A 110 -21.89 -13.23 -18.78
N PHE A 111 -21.00 -13.98 -18.14
CA PHE A 111 -20.32 -13.53 -16.93
C PHE A 111 -19.44 -12.35 -17.26
N ARG A 112 -19.61 -11.27 -16.50
CA ARG A 112 -18.79 -10.08 -16.55
C ARG A 112 -18.60 -9.52 -15.16
N ARG A 113 -17.34 -9.21 -14.83
CA ARG A 113 -16.95 -8.50 -13.61
C ARG A 113 -16.26 -7.20 -14.01
N GLU A 114 -16.63 -6.10 -13.37
CA GLU A 114 -16.08 -4.78 -13.60
C GLU A 114 -15.78 -4.07 -12.29
N LEU A 115 -14.57 -3.52 -12.18
CA LEU A 115 -14.22 -2.51 -11.19
C LEU A 115 -14.08 -1.19 -11.93
N ASP A 116 -15.04 -0.29 -11.76
CA ASP A 116 -14.94 1.07 -12.28
C ASP A 116 -14.12 1.91 -11.31
N MET A 117 -12.91 2.26 -11.73
CA MET A 117 -11.96 3.01 -10.90
C MET A 117 -12.30 4.50 -10.87
N LYS A 118 -13.03 5.01 -11.88
CA LYS A 118 -13.38 6.42 -12.01
C LYS A 118 -14.45 6.82 -10.99
N GLU A 119 -15.42 5.93 -10.82
CA GLU A 119 -16.60 6.11 -9.99
C GLU A 119 -16.52 5.31 -8.68
N GLY A 120 -15.63 4.32 -8.62
CA GLY A 120 -15.29 3.59 -7.40
C GLY A 120 -16.35 2.61 -6.94
N TRP A 121 -16.84 1.81 -7.88
CA TRP A 121 -17.78 0.72 -7.63
C TRP A 121 -17.35 -0.57 -8.34
N TYR A 122 -17.77 -1.68 -7.76
CA TYR A 122 -17.69 -3.02 -8.31
C TYR A 122 -19.04 -3.42 -8.89
N LYS A 123 -19.03 -4.09 -10.04
CA LYS A 123 -20.21 -4.68 -10.66
C LYS A 123 -19.91 -6.10 -11.13
N ARG A 124 -20.84 -7.01 -10.90
CA ARG A 124 -20.81 -8.37 -11.47
C ARG A 124 -22.16 -8.70 -12.07
N SER A 125 -22.16 -9.29 -13.26
CA SER A 125 -23.37 -9.73 -13.95
C SER A 125 -23.16 -11.07 -14.62
N PHE A 126 -24.19 -11.91 -14.65
CA PHE A 126 -24.14 -13.21 -15.30
C PHE A 126 -25.54 -13.79 -15.50
N ASN A 127 -25.65 -14.74 -16.42
CA ASN A 127 -26.79 -15.65 -16.56
C ASN A 127 -26.41 -17.01 -15.96
N ALA A 128 -27.32 -17.64 -15.23
CA ALA A 128 -27.10 -18.95 -14.63
C ALA A 128 -28.29 -19.89 -14.83
N ILE A 129 -27.99 -21.15 -15.16
CA ILE A 129 -28.95 -22.26 -15.12
C ILE A 129 -28.66 -23.06 -13.85
N LEU A 130 -29.60 -23.02 -12.91
CA LEU A 130 -29.48 -23.70 -11.61
C LEU A 130 -29.72 -25.22 -11.77
N GLN A 131 -29.45 -25.97 -10.70
CA GLN A 131 -29.61 -27.43 -10.69
C GLN A 131 -31.06 -27.88 -10.97
N ASN A 132 -32.05 -27.06 -10.62
CA ASN A 132 -33.47 -27.28 -10.90
C ASN A 132 -33.93 -26.80 -12.30
N ASN A 133 -33.01 -26.38 -13.18
CA ASN A 133 -33.26 -25.84 -14.52
C ASN A 133 -33.96 -24.47 -14.57
N VAL A 134 -34.12 -23.78 -13.44
CA VAL A 134 -34.53 -22.38 -13.47
C VAL A 134 -33.36 -21.54 -13.99
N GLU A 135 -33.67 -20.64 -14.91
CA GLU A 135 -32.71 -19.72 -15.51
C GLU A 135 -32.91 -18.33 -14.91
N ILE A 136 -31.82 -17.73 -14.45
CA ILE A 136 -31.82 -16.39 -13.86
C ILE A 136 -30.74 -15.51 -14.50
N SER A 137 -30.99 -14.20 -14.51
CA SER A 137 -29.99 -13.16 -14.74
C SER A 137 -29.72 -12.45 -13.42
N VAL A 138 -28.45 -12.20 -13.11
CA VAL A 138 -28.02 -11.54 -11.88
C VAL A 138 -27.20 -10.30 -12.24
N GLU A 139 -27.44 -9.21 -11.53
CA GLU A 139 -26.60 -8.01 -11.51
C GLU A 139 -26.35 -7.59 -10.06
N VAL A 140 -25.10 -7.53 -9.64
CA VAL A 140 -24.70 -7.03 -8.32
C VAL A 140 -23.82 -5.80 -8.49
N VAL A 141 -24.15 -4.71 -7.80
CA VAL A 141 -23.32 -3.51 -7.69
C VAL A 141 -22.97 -3.26 -6.23
N ARG A 142 -21.67 -3.09 -5.94
CA ARG A 142 -21.15 -2.93 -4.57
C ARG A 142 -20.13 -1.80 -4.50
N PHE A 143 -20.12 -1.05 -3.40
CA PHE A 143 -19.04 -0.11 -3.09
C PHE A 143 -18.90 0.08 -1.57
N LEU A 144 -17.70 0.48 -1.14
CA LEU A 144 -17.43 0.98 0.21
C LEU A 144 -17.43 2.51 0.15
N SER A 145 -18.28 3.16 0.94
CA SER A 145 -18.51 4.59 0.82
C SER A 145 -17.32 5.39 1.33
N LEU A 146 -16.85 6.34 0.53
CA LEU A 146 -15.91 7.38 0.95
C LEU A 146 -16.59 8.51 1.76
N TYR A 147 -17.93 8.59 1.72
CA TYR A 147 -18.71 9.63 2.40
C TYR A 147 -19.16 9.20 3.80
N LEU A 148 -19.53 7.92 3.96
CA LEU A 148 -19.82 7.28 5.25
C LEU A 148 -18.82 6.14 5.39
N ASP A 149 -17.65 6.42 5.97
CA ASP A 149 -16.50 5.51 6.03
C ASP A 149 -16.78 4.17 6.77
N GLU A 150 -17.84 4.12 7.56
CA GLU A 150 -18.32 2.91 8.25
C GLU A 150 -19.26 2.04 7.40
N VAL A 151 -19.71 2.51 6.23
CA VAL A 151 -20.81 1.90 5.44
C VAL A 151 -20.36 1.49 4.05
N GLY A 152 -20.61 0.23 3.70
CA GLY A 152 -20.72 -0.30 2.35
C GLY A 152 -22.18 -0.47 1.92
N ALA A 153 -22.37 -0.54 0.60
CA ALA A 153 -23.69 -0.70 -0.02
C ALA A 153 -23.65 -1.76 -1.12
N ILE A 154 -24.70 -2.57 -1.19
CA ILE A 154 -24.91 -3.61 -2.20
C ILE A 154 -26.31 -3.44 -2.79
N SER A 155 -26.40 -3.44 -4.12
CA SER A 155 -27.65 -3.63 -4.86
C SER A 155 -27.54 -4.95 -5.61
N TYR A 156 -28.42 -5.90 -5.30
CA TYR A 156 -28.43 -7.25 -5.86
C TYR A 156 -29.76 -7.45 -6.60
N LYS A 157 -29.69 -7.53 -7.92
CA LYS A 157 -30.84 -7.72 -8.81
C LYS A 157 -30.87 -9.14 -9.35
N VAL A 158 -32.06 -9.72 -9.38
CA VAL A 158 -32.31 -11.05 -9.96
C VAL A 158 -33.53 -10.96 -10.87
N ASP A 159 -33.34 -11.30 -12.14
CA ASP A 159 -34.41 -11.56 -13.09
C ASP A 159 -34.65 -13.07 -13.18
N VAL A 160 -35.91 -13.51 -13.08
CA VAL A 160 -36.27 -14.90 -13.34
C VAL A 160 -36.69 -15.03 -14.80
N LEU A 161 -36.02 -15.85 -15.59
CA LEU A 161 -36.10 -15.76 -17.06
C LEU A 161 -37.11 -16.72 -17.69
N ASN A 162 -37.12 -17.99 -17.28
CA ASN A 162 -37.78 -19.06 -18.04
C ASN A 162 -39.06 -19.64 -17.41
N THR A 163 -39.27 -19.48 -16.10
CA THR A 163 -40.46 -19.98 -15.39
C THR A 163 -40.77 -19.12 -14.17
N ASP A 164 -42.03 -19.04 -13.76
CA ASP A 164 -42.37 -18.46 -12.46
C ASP A 164 -41.63 -19.21 -11.34
N ALA A 165 -41.14 -18.46 -10.36
CA ALA A 165 -40.36 -19.02 -9.25
C ALA A 165 -40.62 -18.30 -7.93
N THR A 166 -40.43 -19.02 -6.83
CA THR A 166 -40.27 -18.41 -5.51
C THR A 166 -38.79 -18.09 -5.34
N VAL A 167 -38.47 -16.81 -5.17
CA VAL A 167 -37.12 -16.32 -4.91
C VAL A 167 -37.02 -15.96 -3.42
N VAL A 168 -35.96 -16.43 -2.77
CA VAL A 168 -35.67 -16.15 -1.36
C VAL A 168 -34.28 -15.53 -1.25
N PHE A 169 -34.23 -14.31 -0.71
CA PHE A 169 -32.98 -13.66 -0.32
C PHE A 169 -32.76 -13.80 1.19
N GLU A 170 -31.56 -14.19 1.60
CA GLU A 170 -31.16 -14.23 3.00
C GLU A 170 -29.86 -13.43 3.22
N PRO A 171 -29.92 -12.08 3.28
CA PRO A 171 -28.82 -11.29 3.81
C PRO A 171 -28.48 -11.70 5.24
N TYR A 172 -27.19 -11.85 5.53
CA TYR A 172 -26.70 -12.26 6.84
C TYR A 172 -25.46 -11.49 7.31
N LEU A 173 -25.18 -11.61 8.61
CA LEU A 173 -23.91 -11.27 9.24
C LEU A 173 -23.32 -12.54 9.84
N ASP A 174 -22.00 -12.70 9.76
CA ASP A 174 -21.30 -13.85 10.31
C ASP A 174 -19.96 -13.47 10.97
N SER A 175 -19.84 -13.70 12.28
CA SER A 175 -18.60 -13.53 13.05
C SER A 175 -17.84 -14.84 13.30
N GLY A 176 -18.33 -15.96 12.77
CA GLY A 176 -17.70 -17.29 12.81
C GLY A 176 -16.59 -17.49 11.77
N ILE A 177 -16.04 -16.40 11.25
CA ILE A 177 -15.00 -16.39 10.21
C ILE A 177 -13.65 -16.85 10.75
N THR A 178 -12.80 -17.34 9.84
CA THR A 178 -11.41 -17.75 10.09
C THR A 178 -10.44 -16.94 9.23
N ASN A 179 -9.15 -16.99 9.58
CA ASN A 179 -8.06 -16.44 8.79
C ASN A 179 -7.28 -17.58 8.13
N GLU A 180 -6.83 -17.40 6.89
CA GLU A 180 -6.04 -18.42 6.16
C GLU A 180 -4.60 -18.51 6.70
N ASP A 181 -4.02 -17.39 7.16
CA ASP A 181 -2.65 -17.30 7.70
C ASP A 181 -2.61 -17.32 9.24
N SER A 182 -3.33 -18.26 9.87
CA SER A 182 -3.26 -18.47 11.32
C SER A 182 -2.04 -19.32 11.69
N ASN A 183 -1.21 -18.89 12.66
CA ASN A 183 -0.07 -19.70 13.08
C ASN A 183 -0.48 -21.02 13.78
N TRP A 184 -1.68 -21.02 14.41
CA TRP A 184 -2.15 -22.07 15.34
C TRP A 184 -3.64 -22.42 15.21
N ASP A 185 -4.32 -22.04 14.13
CA ASP A 185 -5.78 -22.20 13.94
C ASP A 185 -6.63 -21.57 15.07
N ASP A 186 -6.11 -20.50 15.68
CA ASP A 186 -6.76 -19.80 16.79
C ASP A 186 -8.09 -19.14 16.35
N LYS A 187 -9.08 -19.17 17.25
CA LYS A 187 -10.27 -18.30 17.14
C LYS A 187 -9.86 -16.85 17.43
N PHE A 188 -9.99 -15.96 16.44
CA PHE A 188 -9.58 -14.56 16.59
C PHE A 188 -10.66 -13.63 17.13
N TRP A 189 -11.93 -13.99 16.97
CA TRP A 189 -13.07 -13.16 17.37
C TRP A 189 -13.89 -13.83 18.47
N ASN A 190 -14.27 -13.06 19.48
CA ASN A 190 -15.27 -13.46 20.47
C ASN A 190 -16.56 -12.67 20.25
N THR A 191 -17.65 -13.35 19.91
CA THR A 191 -18.97 -12.71 19.76
C THR A 191 -19.58 -12.51 21.14
N THR A 192 -19.95 -11.28 21.47
CA THR A 192 -20.43 -10.91 22.79
C THR A 192 -21.93 -10.67 22.82
N HIS A 193 -22.47 -10.13 21.74
CA HIS A 193 -23.87 -9.75 21.70
C HIS A 193 -24.38 -9.70 20.26
N MET A 194 -25.63 -10.10 20.07
CA MET A 194 -26.32 -10.04 18.80
C MET A 194 -27.69 -9.40 19.01
N ALA A 195 -28.06 -8.50 18.12
CA ALA A 195 -29.33 -7.79 18.19
C ALA A 195 -29.97 -7.64 16.82
N THR A 196 -31.30 -7.54 16.82
CA THR A 196 -32.10 -7.28 15.62
C THR A 196 -33.09 -6.17 15.91
N ALA A 197 -33.32 -5.29 14.95
CA ALA A 197 -34.32 -4.23 15.04
C ALA A 197 -34.93 -3.97 13.66
N GLU A 198 -36.23 -4.21 13.50
CA GLU A 198 -36.97 -4.05 12.23
C GLU A 198 -36.36 -4.83 11.06
N ASN A 199 -35.58 -4.18 10.20
CA ASN A 199 -34.86 -4.76 9.07
C ASN A 199 -33.33 -4.67 9.23
N ARG A 200 -32.86 -4.49 10.47
CA ARG A 200 -31.45 -4.35 10.86
C ARG A 200 -30.99 -5.50 11.74
N ALA A 201 -29.73 -5.88 11.59
CA ALA A 201 -29.06 -6.80 12.47
C ALA A 201 -27.67 -6.30 12.85
N PHE A 202 -27.22 -6.71 14.03
CA PHE A 202 -25.96 -6.30 14.63
C PHE A 202 -25.29 -7.50 15.28
N ILE A 203 -23.98 -7.61 15.10
CA ILE A 203 -23.11 -8.51 15.85
C ILE A 203 -22.01 -7.68 16.50
N GLU A 204 -22.01 -7.61 17.83
CA GLU A 204 -20.88 -7.12 18.60
C GLU A 204 -19.91 -8.26 18.87
N ALA A 205 -18.65 -8.03 18.53
CA ALA A 205 -17.56 -8.94 18.78
C ALA A 205 -16.29 -8.16 19.12
N HIS A 206 -15.38 -8.77 19.85
CA HIS A 206 -14.04 -8.22 20.05
C HIS A 206 -12.96 -9.19 19.60
N THR A 207 -11.82 -8.63 19.22
CA THR A 207 -10.62 -9.43 18.98
C THR A 207 -10.17 -10.08 20.27
N MET A 208 -9.75 -11.34 20.17
CA MET A 208 -9.07 -12.04 21.26
C MET A 208 -7.72 -11.36 21.54
N LYS A 209 -7.20 -11.43 22.77
CA LYS A 209 -5.94 -10.80 23.25
C LYS A 209 -5.91 -9.26 23.26
N THR A 210 -6.26 -8.59 22.17
CA THR A 210 -6.24 -7.12 22.03
C THR A 210 -7.52 -6.41 22.45
N ASN A 211 -8.65 -7.12 22.50
CA ASN A 211 -9.97 -6.57 22.90
C ASN A 211 -10.41 -5.33 22.11
N PHE A 212 -10.07 -5.26 20.82
CA PHE A 212 -10.71 -4.29 19.92
C PHE A 212 -12.17 -4.69 19.71
N SER A 213 -13.08 -3.98 20.36
CA SER A 213 -14.53 -4.13 20.20
C SER A 213 -15.01 -3.57 18.86
N THR A 214 -15.88 -4.31 18.19
CA THR A 214 -16.45 -4.00 16.88
C THR A 214 -17.92 -4.36 16.85
N CYS A 215 -18.72 -3.57 16.15
CA CYS A 215 -20.09 -3.93 15.79
C CYS A 215 -20.16 -4.05 14.27
N THR A 216 -20.40 -5.27 13.80
CA THR A 216 -20.72 -5.55 12.41
C THR A 216 -22.22 -5.40 12.24
N PHE A 217 -22.65 -4.63 11.25
CA PHE A 217 -24.06 -4.30 11.10
C PHE A 217 -24.55 -4.49 9.67
N MET A 218 -25.86 -4.71 9.54
CA MET A 218 -26.56 -4.63 8.27
C MET A 218 -27.95 -4.02 8.43
N GLN A 219 -28.44 -3.45 7.34
CA GLN A 219 -29.85 -3.20 7.06
C GLN A 219 -30.14 -3.69 5.64
N ALA A 220 -31.26 -4.39 5.44
CA ALA A 220 -31.67 -4.81 4.10
C ALA A 220 -33.14 -4.51 3.79
N SER A 221 -33.43 -4.28 2.51
CA SER A 221 -34.79 -4.16 1.97
C SER A 221 -34.87 -4.87 0.62
N LEU A 222 -36.02 -5.48 0.32
CA LEU A 222 -36.30 -6.13 -0.95
C LEU A 222 -37.44 -5.40 -1.66
N ASP A 223 -37.17 -4.87 -2.85
CA ASP A 223 -38.19 -4.32 -3.74
C ASP A 223 -38.64 -5.35 -4.77
N TYR A 224 -39.95 -5.46 -4.95
CA TYR A 224 -40.56 -6.13 -6.08
C TYR A 224 -41.71 -5.29 -6.62
N LYS A 225 -41.55 -4.77 -7.84
CA LYS A 225 -42.53 -3.89 -8.52
C LYS A 225 -42.83 -2.60 -7.75
N GLY A 226 -41.83 -1.99 -7.13
CA GLY A 226 -42.01 -0.76 -6.36
C GLY A 226 -42.70 -0.97 -5.00
N GLN A 227 -42.76 -2.21 -4.52
CA GLN A 227 -43.31 -2.57 -3.21
C GLN A 227 -42.24 -3.23 -2.35
N ASP A 228 -42.13 -2.75 -1.12
CA ASP A 228 -41.26 -3.35 -0.12
C ASP A 228 -41.83 -4.69 0.36
N ILE A 229 -41.02 -5.73 0.22
CA ILE A 229 -41.32 -7.05 0.75
C ILE A 229 -40.82 -7.11 2.20
N LYS A 230 -41.71 -7.55 3.10
CA LYS A 230 -41.38 -7.66 4.53
C LYS A 230 -40.43 -8.83 4.77
N GLY A 231 -39.28 -8.54 5.37
CA GLY A 231 -38.32 -9.54 5.82
C GLY A 231 -38.73 -10.15 7.17
N THR A 232 -38.26 -11.37 7.42
CA THR A 232 -38.41 -12.07 8.70
C THR A 232 -37.06 -12.60 9.17
N PHE A 233 -36.67 -12.31 10.40
CA PHE A 233 -35.48 -12.91 11.00
C PHE A 233 -35.71 -14.40 11.24
N GLY A 234 -34.73 -15.21 10.83
CA GLY A 234 -34.70 -16.64 11.12
C GLY A 234 -34.06 -16.93 12.48
N THR A 235 -33.99 -18.22 12.83
CA THR A 235 -33.15 -18.70 13.93
C THR A 235 -31.67 -18.62 13.52
N GLY A 236 -30.92 -17.71 14.13
CA GLY A 236 -29.46 -17.62 13.98
C GLY A 236 -28.69 -18.62 14.84
N SER A 237 -27.36 -18.59 14.75
CA SER A 237 -26.45 -19.23 15.71
C SER A 237 -25.83 -18.16 16.64
N GLU A 238 -24.93 -18.56 17.54
CA GLU A 238 -24.18 -17.62 18.40
C GLU A 238 -23.24 -16.68 17.64
N THR A 239 -23.02 -16.91 16.34
CA THR A 239 -22.13 -16.09 15.48
C THR A 239 -22.80 -15.64 14.19
N TYR A 240 -24.06 -15.99 13.95
CA TYR A 240 -24.71 -15.83 12.65
C TYR A 240 -26.13 -15.30 12.81
N VAL A 241 -26.45 -14.18 12.17
CA VAL A 241 -27.83 -13.63 12.09
C VAL A 241 -28.20 -13.40 10.64
N SER A 242 -29.41 -13.80 10.26
CA SER A 242 -29.93 -13.63 8.91
C SER A 242 -31.38 -13.19 8.92
N MET A 243 -31.75 -12.47 7.86
CA MET A 243 -33.12 -12.04 7.58
C MET A 243 -33.53 -12.61 6.24
N SER A 244 -34.69 -13.27 6.17
CA SER A 244 -35.20 -13.90 4.97
C SER A 244 -36.30 -13.05 4.34
N PHE A 245 -36.24 -12.86 3.02
CA PHE A 245 -37.29 -12.25 2.19
C PHE A 245 -37.73 -13.27 1.15
N SER A 246 -39.00 -13.65 1.15
CA SER A 246 -39.57 -14.62 0.20
C SER A 246 -40.62 -13.97 -0.68
N GLN A 247 -40.49 -14.12 -1.99
CA GLN A 247 -41.42 -13.53 -2.96
C GLN A 247 -41.63 -14.45 -4.16
N LYS A 248 -42.88 -14.55 -4.64
CA LYS A 248 -43.21 -15.19 -5.92
C LYS A 248 -43.04 -14.21 -7.07
N VAL A 249 -42.27 -14.62 -8.07
CA VAL A 249 -41.80 -13.79 -9.18
C VAL A 249 -42.22 -14.46 -10.47
N LYS A 250 -42.81 -13.69 -11.39
CA LYS A 250 -43.16 -14.24 -12.70
C LYS A 250 -41.94 -14.28 -13.63
N ALA A 251 -41.96 -15.19 -14.59
CA ALA A 251 -40.98 -15.17 -15.67
C ALA A 251 -40.94 -13.79 -16.36
N GLY A 252 -39.73 -13.27 -16.59
CA GLY A 252 -39.46 -11.95 -17.14
C GLY A 252 -39.50 -10.79 -16.14
N GLU A 253 -39.70 -11.05 -14.85
CA GLU A 253 -39.77 -10.01 -13.81
C GLU A 253 -38.53 -10.02 -12.89
N GLN A 254 -38.27 -8.88 -12.26
CA GLN A 254 -37.08 -8.59 -11.47
C GLN A 254 -37.41 -8.32 -10.00
N LEU A 255 -36.50 -8.70 -9.10
CA LEU A 255 -36.43 -8.15 -7.73
C LEU A 255 -35.09 -7.47 -7.50
N THR A 256 -35.07 -6.52 -6.58
CA THR A 256 -33.85 -5.83 -6.14
C THR A 256 -33.73 -5.88 -4.62
N LEU A 257 -32.72 -6.57 -4.10
CA LEU A 257 -32.30 -6.44 -2.71
C LEU A 257 -31.31 -5.28 -2.58
N THR A 258 -31.55 -4.36 -1.65
CA THR A 258 -30.56 -3.37 -1.21
C THR A 258 -30.07 -3.73 0.18
N LYS A 259 -28.75 -3.80 0.37
CA LYS A 259 -28.12 -4.04 1.68
C LYS A 259 -27.12 -2.93 1.98
N PHE A 260 -27.28 -2.27 3.12
CA PHE A 260 -26.24 -1.43 3.72
C PHE A 260 -25.61 -2.19 4.87
N GLY A 261 -24.29 -2.11 5.04
CA GLY A 261 -23.61 -2.77 6.15
C GLY A 261 -22.16 -2.33 6.29
N GLY A 262 -21.48 -2.82 7.32
CA GLY A 262 -20.10 -2.45 7.60
C GLY A 262 -19.78 -2.56 9.08
N TYR A 263 -18.93 -1.66 9.59
CA TYR A 263 -18.36 -1.77 10.93
C TYR A 263 -18.34 -0.44 11.66
N THR A 264 -18.73 -0.46 12.95
CA THR A 264 -18.31 0.57 13.92
C THR A 264 -17.32 -0.06 14.90
N VAL A 265 -16.33 0.71 15.35
CA VAL A 265 -15.21 0.18 16.17
C VAL A 265 -14.90 1.04 17.39
N SER A 266 -14.41 0.40 18.46
CA SER A 266 -14.02 1.06 19.71
C SER A 266 -12.89 2.07 19.56
N ARG A 267 -12.14 1.99 18.45
CA ARG A 267 -11.14 3.01 18.10
C ARG A 267 -11.77 4.37 17.82
N ASN A 268 -13.03 4.42 17.39
CA ASN A 268 -13.71 5.65 16.96
C ASN A 268 -14.93 6.01 17.82
N HIS A 269 -15.50 5.03 18.51
CA HIS A 269 -16.68 5.19 19.39
C HIS A 269 -16.42 4.53 20.73
N ALA A 270 -17.18 4.89 21.76
CA ALA A 270 -17.14 4.17 23.03
C ALA A 270 -17.66 2.73 22.85
N ASP A 271 -17.04 1.76 23.53
CA ASP A 271 -17.40 0.33 23.45
C ASP A 271 -18.88 0.05 23.68
N ASN A 272 -19.51 0.77 24.60
CA ASN A 272 -20.94 0.60 24.93
C ASN A 272 -21.89 1.38 23.99
N GLN A 273 -21.38 1.97 22.90
CA GLN A 273 -22.15 2.79 21.95
C GLN A 273 -22.01 2.31 20.50
N LEU A 274 -21.43 1.13 20.27
CA LEU A 274 -21.14 0.65 18.91
C LEU A 274 -22.42 0.41 18.10
N ILE A 275 -23.43 -0.23 18.68
CA ILE A 275 -24.75 -0.41 18.05
C ILE A 275 -25.44 0.95 17.79
N ASP A 276 -25.38 1.90 18.74
CA ASP A 276 -25.95 3.23 18.54
C ASP A 276 -25.27 3.99 17.39
N ALA A 277 -23.95 3.85 17.26
CA ALA A 277 -23.19 4.38 16.14
C ALA A 277 -23.62 3.73 14.81
N ALA A 278 -23.78 2.40 14.81
CA ALA A 278 -24.25 1.66 13.64
C ALA A 278 -25.66 2.09 13.21
N HIS A 279 -26.58 2.31 14.16
CA HIS A 279 -27.90 2.88 13.87
C HIS A 279 -27.80 4.25 13.19
N ARG A 280 -26.98 5.17 13.71
CA ARG A 280 -26.78 6.50 13.10
C ARG A 280 -26.19 6.41 11.69
N ALA A 281 -25.27 5.49 11.45
CA ALA A 281 -24.68 5.26 10.14
C ALA A 281 -25.73 4.73 9.15
N LEU A 282 -26.53 3.74 9.57
CA LEU A 282 -27.62 3.15 8.79
C LEU A 282 -28.76 4.13 8.52
N ASP A 283 -29.12 5.00 9.49
CA ASP A 283 -30.13 6.04 9.31
C ASP A 283 -29.72 7.01 8.19
N LYS A 284 -28.46 7.46 8.19
CA LYS A 284 -27.91 8.33 7.13
C LYS A 284 -27.91 7.62 5.77
N ALA A 285 -27.43 6.38 5.72
CA ALA A 285 -27.37 5.61 4.48
C ALA A 285 -28.78 5.36 3.90
N SER A 286 -29.73 4.99 4.75
CA SER A 286 -31.12 4.71 4.35
C SER A 286 -31.86 5.97 3.90
N THR A 287 -31.61 7.11 4.56
CA THR A 287 -32.21 8.39 4.18
C THR A 287 -31.75 8.83 2.77
N LEU A 288 -30.49 8.58 2.42
CA LEU A 288 -29.97 8.83 1.07
C LEU A 288 -30.48 7.78 0.06
N GLY A 289 -30.56 6.52 0.48
CA GLY A 289 -30.78 5.38 -0.39
C GLY A 289 -29.56 5.07 -1.27
N PHE A 290 -29.63 3.94 -1.99
CA PHE A 290 -28.48 3.41 -2.74
C PHE A 290 -27.98 4.40 -3.81
N SER A 291 -28.90 4.94 -4.62
CA SER A 291 -28.54 5.81 -5.75
C SER A 291 -27.89 7.12 -5.32
N GLN A 292 -28.37 7.78 -4.27
CA GLN A 292 -27.75 9.02 -3.80
C GLN A 292 -26.43 8.75 -3.08
N LEU A 293 -26.31 7.64 -2.35
CA LEU A 293 -25.05 7.24 -1.74
C LEU A 293 -23.98 6.91 -2.80
N LEU A 294 -24.37 6.24 -3.89
CA LEU A 294 -23.50 6.02 -5.05
C LEU A 294 -23.10 7.34 -5.72
N GLN A 295 -24.02 8.31 -5.84
CA GLN A 295 -23.68 9.64 -6.35
C GLN A 295 -22.65 10.34 -5.45
N LYS A 296 -22.73 10.20 -4.13
CA LYS A 296 -21.72 10.71 -3.19
C LYS A 296 -20.37 10.02 -3.35
N GLN A 297 -20.36 8.71 -3.62
CA GLN A 297 -19.15 7.96 -3.94
C GLN A 297 -18.48 8.50 -5.22
N ILE A 298 -19.26 8.70 -6.30
CA ILE A 298 -18.79 9.26 -7.57
C ILE A 298 -18.18 10.66 -7.37
N GLU A 299 -18.85 11.51 -6.60
CA GLU A 299 -18.34 12.85 -6.25
C GLU A 299 -17.01 12.79 -5.50
N ALA A 300 -16.88 11.88 -4.53
CA ALA A 300 -15.65 11.69 -3.75
C ALA A 300 -14.49 11.18 -4.63
N TRP A 301 -14.73 10.19 -5.49
CA TRP A 301 -13.70 9.71 -6.42
C TRP A 301 -13.32 10.76 -7.45
N ALA A 302 -14.27 11.52 -7.98
CA ALA A 302 -13.97 12.63 -8.89
C ALA A 302 -13.05 13.68 -8.23
N ALA A 303 -13.21 13.94 -6.92
CA ALA A 303 -12.32 14.83 -6.18
C ALA A 303 -10.90 14.25 -6.03
N ILE A 304 -10.77 12.94 -5.80
CA ILE A 304 -9.47 12.24 -5.75
C ILE A 304 -8.78 12.30 -7.13
N TRP A 305 -9.49 11.94 -8.20
CA TRP A 305 -8.97 11.92 -9.56
C TRP A 305 -8.60 13.30 -10.08
N LYS A 306 -9.29 14.36 -9.63
CA LYS A 306 -8.93 15.74 -9.99
C LYS A 306 -7.47 16.06 -9.69
N MET A 307 -6.90 15.50 -8.63
CA MET A 307 -5.51 15.73 -8.22
C MET A 307 -4.57 14.60 -8.61
N SER A 308 -5.01 13.34 -8.49
CA SER A 308 -4.12 12.18 -8.61
C SER A 308 -4.04 11.56 -10.01
N ASP A 309 -4.97 11.87 -10.93
CA ASP A 309 -4.98 11.22 -12.26
C ASP A 309 -3.69 11.47 -13.04
N ILE A 310 -3.25 10.41 -13.72
CA ILE A 310 -2.20 10.46 -14.72
C ILE A 310 -2.81 9.99 -16.03
N VAL A 311 -2.78 10.88 -17.02
CA VAL A 311 -3.27 10.58 -18.37
C VAL A 311 -2.10 10.07 -19.21
N ILE A 312 -2.30 8.97 -19.94
CA ILE A 312 -1.40 8.42 -20.94
C ILE A 312 -2.19 8.19 -22.22
N GLU A 313 -1.71 8.73 -23.34
CA GLU A 313 -2.26 8.54 -24.68
C GLU A 313 -1.28 7.71 -25.53
N GLY A 314 -1.81 6.90 -26.45
CA GLY A 314 -1.05 5.92 -27.24
C GLY A 314 -0.95 4.52 -26.63
N ASP A 315 -1.07 4.37 -25.30
CA ASP A 315 -0.94 3.08 -24.62
C ASP A 315 -2.03 2.85 -23.55
N ILE A 316 -3.04 2.06 -23.91
CA ILE A 316 -4.18 1.76 -23.03
C ILE A 316 -3.81 0.84 -21.86
N LYS A 317 -2.82 -0.06 -22.02
CA LYS A 317 -2.41 -0.99 -20.97
C LYS A 317 -1.62 -0.25 -19.88
N ALA A 318 -0.75 0.68 -20.27
CA ALA A 318 -0.09 1.60 -19.34
C ALA A 318 -1.09 2.50 -18.62
N GLN A 319 -2.05 3.10 -19.35
CA GLN A 319 -3.10 3.94 -18.77
C GLN A 319 -3.94 3.19 -17.73
N GLN A 320 -4.33 1.95 -18.03
CA GLN A 320 -5.07 1.10 -17.09
C GLN A 320 -4.24 0.80 -15.84
N GLY A 321 -2.97 0.43 -16.00
CA GLY A 321 -2.07 0.09 -14.90
C GLY A 321 -1.85 1.24 -13.92
N ILE A 322 -1.52 2.44 -14.42
CA ILE A 322 -1.30 3.58 -13.52
C ILE A 322 -2.57 3.99 -12.76
N ARG A 323 -3.75 3.95 -13.40
CA ARG A 323 -5.01 4.25 -12.72
C ARG A 323 -5.39 3.17 -11.71
N PHE A 324 -5.16 1.90 -12.00
CA PHE A 324 -5.36 0.83 -11.04
C PHE A 324 -4.51 1.03 -9.77
N ASN A 325 -3.25 1.38 -9.96
CA ASN A 325 -2.31 1.59 -8.88
C ASN A 325 -2.70 2.79 -8.00
N ILE A 326 -3.07 3.92 -8.62
CA ILE A 326 -3.56 5.11 -7.91
C ILE A 326 -4.88 4.81 -7.18
N PHE A 327 -5.79 4.09 -7.82
CA PHE A 327 -7.08 3.71 -7.24
C PHE A 327 -6.86 2.91 -5.96
N GLN A 328 -6.08 1.83 -6.02
CA GLN A 328 -5.83 0.95 -4.87
C GLN A 328 -5.06 1.62 -3.71
N LEU A 329 -4.12 2.52 -4.00
CA LEU A 329 -3.48 3.35 -2.97
C LEU A 329 -4.50 4.21 -2.21
N ASN A 330 -5.44 4.83 -2.92
CA ASN A 330 -6.49 5.66 -2.32
C ASN A 330 -7.55 4.82 -1.59
N GLN A 331 -7.80 3.58 -2.03
CA GLN A 331 -8.66 2.64 -1.29
C GLN A 331 -8.04 2.22 0.05
N THR A 332 -6.71 2.10 0.09
CA THR A 332 -5.99 1.62 1.29
C THR A 332 -5.78 2.74 2.30
N TYR A 333 -5.41 3.95 1.87
CA TYR A 333 -5.11 5.06 2.78
C TYR A 333 -5.52 6.41 2.21
N LEU A 334 -6.38 7.12 2.95
CA LEU A 334 -6.86 8.47 2.61
C LEU A 334 -6.16 9.59 3.39
N GLY A 335 -5.42 9.25 4.45
CA GLY A 335 -4.78 10.25 5.33
C GLY A 335 -5.67 10.86 6.40
N THR A 336 -6.87 10.31 6.62
CA THR A 336 -7.89 10.84 7.56
C THR A 336 -7.63 10.45 9.01
N ASP A 337 -6.87 9.39 9.29
CA ASP A 337 -6.53 8.92 10.63
C ASP A 337 -4.99 8.81 10.79
N SER A 338 -4.41 9.62 11.70
CA SER A 338 -2.96 9.60 11.98
C SER A 338 -2.48 8.38 12.77
N ARG A 339 -3.38 7.50 13.19
CA ARG A 339 -3.07 6.23 13.87
C ARG A 339 -2.90 5.06 12.89
N LEU A 340 -3.24 5.26 11.62
CA LEU A 340 -3.16 4.25 10.57
C LEU A 340 -1.92 4.44 9.70
N ASN A 341 -1.57 3.37 9.00
CA ASN A 341 -0.50 3.32 8.01
C ASN A 341 -0.91 2.45 6.82
N ILE A 342 0.01 2.16 5.91
CA ILE A 342 -0.23 1.44 4.66
C ILE A 342 0.42 0.06 4.74
N GLY A 343 -0.40 -0.99 4.73
CA GLY A 343 0.10 -2.36 4.68
C GLY A 343 0.61 -2.74 3.27
N PRO A 344 1.66 -3.58 3.13
CA PRO A 344 2.18 -4.01 1.82
C PRO A 344 1.12 -4.57 0.88
N LYS A 345 0.13 -5.29 1.41
CA LYS A 345 -1.05 -5.78 0.65
C LYS A 345 -2.37 -5.07 0.98
N GLY A 346 -2.32 -3.96 1.71
CA GLY A 346 -3.50 -3.19 2.13
C GLY A 346 -4.62 -4.06 2.70
N PHE A 347 -5.82 -3.92 2.15
CA PHE A 347 -7.01 -4.69 2.54
C PHE A 347 -7.38 -5.79 1.53
N THR A 348 -6.37 -6.41 0.91
CA THR A 348 -6.59 -7.31 -0.23
C THR A 348 -6.12 -8.74 0.01
N GLY A 349 -5.52 -9.02 1.17
CA GLY A 349 -5.00 -10.33 1.54
C GLY A 349 -4.30 -10.31 2.90
N GLU A 350 -3.87 -11.48 3.37
CA GLU A 350 -3.31 -11.63 4.72
C GLU A 350 -1.76 -11.61 4.77
N LYS A 351 -1.07 -11.95 3.68
CA LYS A 351 0.40 -11.94 3.64
C LYS A 351 0.96 -10.55 4.00
N TYR A 352 2.02 -10.55 4.81
CA TYR A 352 2.60 -9.39 5.50
C TYR A 352 1.77 -8.80 6.64
N GLY A 353 0.62 -9.40 6.98
CA GLY A 353 -0.21 -9.07 8.14
C GLY A 353 -0.87 -7.70 8.11
N GLY A 354 -0.91 -7.01 6.96
CA GLY A 354 -1.40 -5.62 6.87
C GLY A 354 -0.61 -4.61 7.70
N SER A 355 0.60 -4.99 8.14
CA SER A 355 1.46 -4.23 9.06
C SER A 355 2.21 -3.10 8.37
N THR A 356 2.82 -2.21 9.16
CA THR A 356 3.66 -1.11 8.67
C THR A 356 5.10 -1.57 8.43
N TYR A 357 5.66 -1.19 7.27
CA TYR A 357 7.04 -1.44 6.84
C TYR A 357 7.75 -0.13 6.45
N TRP A 358 9.04 -0.19 6.14
CA TRP A 358 9.83 0.94 5.62
C TRP A 358 9.35 1.45 4.24
N ASP A 359 8.57 0.64 3.53
CA ASP A 359 7.88 0.95 2.29
C ASP A 359 7.16 2.31 2.32
N THR A 360 6.52 2.62 3.45
CA THR A 360 5.77 3.86 3.63
C THR A 360 6.67 5.08 3.44
N GLU A 361 7.80 5.10 4.16
CA GLU A 361 8.72 6.22 4.15
C GLU A 361 9.53 6.29 2.85
N ALA A 362 9.94 5.14 2.32
CA ALA A 362 10.78 5.08 1.12
C ALA A 362 10.02 5.29 -0.19
N TYR A 363 8.75 4.89 -0.28
CA TYR A 363 8.00 4.87 -1.55
C TYR A 363 6.64 5.57 -1.49
N CYS A 364 5.88 5.45 -0.40
CA CYS A 364 4.51 5.96 -0.37
C CYS A 364 4.43 7.47 -0.10
N ILE A 365 5.30 8.01 0.77
CA ILE A 365 5.29 9.43 1.14
C ILE A 365 5.36 10.38 -0.07
N PRO A 366 6.23 10.19 -1.09
CA PRO A 366 6.24 11.01 -2.30
C PRO A 366 4.87 11.16 -2.97
N PHE A 367 4.14 10.05 -3.14
CA PHE A 367 2.81 10.05 -3.72
C PHE A 367 1.81 10.87 -2.90
N TYR A 368 1.73 10.62 -1.58
CA TYR A 368 0.79 11.32 -0.72
C TYR A 368 1.12 12.80 -0.55
N MET A 369 2.40 13.18 -0.48
CA MET A 369 2.83 14.58 -0.46
C MET A 369 2.40 15.32 -1.74
N ALA A 370 2.55 14.69 -2.90
CA ALA A 370 2.29 15.34 -4.17
C ALA A 370 0.81 15.35 -4.57
N THR A 371 0.04 14.33 -4.19
CA THR A 371 -1.35 14.14 -4.65
C THR A 371 -2.41 14.45 -3.60
N LYS A 372 -2.02 14.57 -2.33
CA LYS A 372 -2.90 14.96 -1.22
C LYS A 372 -2.47 16.30 -0.62
N ASP A 373 -2.94 16.54 0.60
CA ASP A 373 -2.57 17.67 1.44
C ASP A 373 -1.31 17.32 2.24
N GLU A 374 -0.45 18.31 2.50
CA GLU A 374 0.78 18.14 3.30
C GLU A 374 0.51 17.51 4.68
N LYS A 375 -0.69 17.72 5.25
CA LYS A 375 -1.13 17.08 6.49
C LYS A 375 -1.16 15.56 6.41
N VAL A 376 -1.42 14.97 5.24
CA VAL A 376 -1.44 13.50 5.08
C VAL A 376 -0.04 12.93 5.25
N ALA A 377 0.96 13.51 4.59
CA ALA A 377 2.34 13.09 4.78
C ALA A 377 2.84 13.38 6.20
N ARG A 378 2.44 14.52 6.78
CA ARG A 378 2.72 14.84 8.19
C ARG A 378 2.10 13.82 9.14
N ASN A 379 0.92 13.26 8.84
CA ASN A 379 0.28 12.21 9.63
C ASN A 379 1.09 10.90 9.60
N LEU A 380 1.65 10.52 8.45
CA LEU A 380 2.56 9.36 8.35
C LEU A 380 3.85 9.58 9.16
N LEU A 381 4.41 10.79 9.16
CA LEU A 381 5.55 11.11 10.02
C LEU A 381 5.19 11.16 11.51
N LYS A 382 3.98 11.64 11.85
CA LYS A 382 3.46 11.64 13.21
C LYS A 382 3.25 10.22 13.73
N TYR A 383 2.83 9.29 12.87
CA TYR A 383 2.73 7.87 13.21
C TYR A 383 4.07 7.32 13.73
N ARG A 384 5.18 7.59 13.03
CA ARG A 384 6.52 7.19 13.48
C ARG A 384 6.97 7.89 14.76
N TYR A 385 6.67 9.18 14.92
CA TYR A 385 6.95 9.89 16.17
C TYR A 385 6.21 9.27 17.38
N ASN A 386 4.93 8.94 17.23
CA ASN A 386 4.14 8.31 18.30
C ASN A 386 4.70 6.94 18.72
N HIS A 387 5.48 6.29 17.87
CA HIS A 387 6.12 5.00 18.12
C HIS A 387 7.59 5.10 18.52
N LEU A 388 8.12 6.31 18.78
CA LEU A 388 9.53 6.52 19.13
C LEU A 388 9.95 5.74 20.38
N GLU A 389 9.14 5.77 21.45
CA GLU A 389 9.46 5.04 22.69
C GLU A 389 9.55 3.52 22.43
N LYS A 390 8.65 2.97 21.60
CA LYS A 390 8.72 1.56 21.21
C LYS A 390 9.93 1.23 20.35
N ALA A 391 10.37 2.15 19.49
CA ALA A 391 11.62 1.99 18.75
C ALA A 391 12.85 2.00 19.70
N ILE A 392 12.79 2.76 20.79
CA ILE A 392 13.82 2.73 21.84
C ILE A 392 13.81 1.37 22.56
N GLU A 393 12.64 0.88 23.00
CA GLU A 393 12.49 -0.44 23.61
C GLU A 393 13.00 -1.57 22.70
N ASN A 394 12.74 -1.49 21.39
CA ASN A 394 13.27 -2.46 20.41
C ASN A 394 14.81 -2.45 20.36
N ALA A 395 15.42 -1.27 20.44
CA ALA A 395 16.88 -1.16 20.48
C ALA A 395 17.46 -1.70 21.80
N GLU A 396 16.81 -1.43 22.93
CA GLU A 396 17.22 -1.94 24.25
C GLU A 396 17.22 -3.47 24.31
N LYS A 397 16.24 -4.12 23.68
CA LYS A 397 16.19 -5.59 23.55
C LYS A 397 17.41 -6.16 22.82
N LEU A 398 18.08 -5.37 21.98
CA LEU A 398 19.29 -5.75 21.24
C LEU A 398 20.58 -5.21 21.88
N GLY A 399 20.49 -4.64 23.10
CA GLY A 399 21.65 -4.18 23.86
C GLY A 399 22.09 -2.74 23.56
N PHE A 400 21.27 -1.96 22.85
CA PHE A 400 21.50 -0.52 22.71
C PHE A 400 20.98 0.24 23.93
N SER A 401 21.45 1.47 24.14
CA SER A 401 21.17 2.22 25.36
C SER A 401 21.01 3.72 25.10
N ASN A 402 20.76 4.49 26.16
CA ASN A 402 20.73 5.96 26.14
C ASN A 402 19.71 6.56 25.16
N GLY A 403 18.59 5.87 24.92
CA GLY A 403 17.55 6.34 23.99
C GLY A 403 17.93 6.20 22.51
N ALA A 404 18.83 5.28 22.16
CA ALA A 404 18.97 4.82 20.79
C ALA A 404 17.65 4.21 20.32
N ALA A 405 17.18 4.60 19.14
CA ALA A 405 15.93 4.12 18.56
C ALA A 405 16.21 3.22 17.36
N LEU A 406 15.68 2.00 17.38
CA LEU A 406 15.62 1.09 16.23
C LEU A 406 14.16 0.87 15.88
N TYR A 407 13.71 1.52 14.82
CA TYR A 407 12.37 1.28 14.32
C TYR A 407 12.24 -0.16 13.83
N PRO A 408 11.08 -0.79 14.04
CA PRO A 408 10.86 -2.18 13.65
C PRO A 408 10.81 -2.34 12.13
N MET A 409 11.14 -3.53 11.64
CA MET A 409 10.88 -3.92 10.26
C MET A 409 9.37 -4.04 10.03
N VAL A 410 8.65 -4.66 10.96
CA VAL A 410 7.21 -4.90 10.86
C VAL A 410 6.52 -4.44 12.14
N THR A 411 5.46 -3.63 12.03
CA THR A 411 4.73 -3.19 13.22
C THR A 411 3.31 -2.72 13.01
N MET A 412 2.51 -2.78 14.08
CA MET A 412 1.22 -2.09 14.20
C MET A 412 1.24 -0.94 15.20
N ASN A 413 2.02 -1.08 16.28
CA ASN A 413 2.00 -0.22 17.47
C ASN A 413 3.39 0.32 17.87
N GLY A 414 4.42 0.06 17.05
CA GLY A 414 5.82 0.42 17.27
C GLY A 414 6.71 -0.73 17.73
N GLU A 415 6.15 -1.81 18.28
CA GLU A 415 6.92 -3.01 18.63
C GLU A 415 7.30 -3.80 17.37
N GLU A 416 8.48 -4.40 17.37
CA GLU A 416 8.87 -5.34 16.32
C GLU A 416 7.93 -6.55 16.27
N CYS A 417 7.62 -7.01 15.07
CA CYS A 417 6.77 -8.17 14.82
C CYS A 417 7.48 -9.22 13.94
N HIS A 418 8.55 -8.86 13.24
CA HIS A 418 9.29 -9.77 12.36
C HIS A 418 10.10 -10.81 13.13
N ASN A 419 10.19 -12.04 12.63
CA ASN A 419 10.72 -13.20 13.37
C ASN A 419 11.85 -13.96 12.66
N GLU A 420 12.57 -13.31 11.74
CA GLU A 420 13.79 -13.85 11.10
C GLU A 420 14.97 -12.93 11.41
N TRP A 421 16.02 -13.44 12.06
CA TRP A 421 17.09 -12.64 12.67
C TRP A 421 17.86 -11.83 11.62
N GLU A 422 18.04 -12.38 10.43
CA GLU A 422 18.67 -11.74 9.27
C GLU A 422 17.94 -10.48 8.80
N ILE A 423 16.67 -10.30 9.18
CA ILE A 423 15.85 -9.15 8.83
C ILE A 423 15.56 -8.31 10.08
N THR A 424 15.00 -8.97 11.11
CA THR A 424 14.57 -8.36 12.37
C THR A 424 15.70 -7.57 13.03
N PHE A 425 16.92 -8.12 13.07
CA PHE A 425 18.04 -7.47 13.76
C PHE A 425 18.99 -6.76 12.81
N GLU A 426 19.06 -7.20 11.56
CA GLU A 426 20.15 -6.85 10.64
C GLU A 426 19.73 -5.94 9.48
N GLU A 427 18.44 -5.89 9.11
CA GLU A 427 17.95 -5.00 8.03
C GLU A 427 17.73 -3.55 8.52
N ILE A 428 18.78 -2.96 9.07
CA ILE A 428 18.73 -1.73 9.87
C ILE A 428 18.68 -0.44 9.04
N HIS A 429 18.79 -0.53 7.71
CA HIS A 429 18.67 0.62 6.80
C HIS A 429 17.30 1.32 6.90
N ARG A 430 16.26 0.60 7.34
CA ARG A 430 14.92 1.12 7.64
C ARG A 430 14.92 2.35 8.56
N ASN A 431 15.85 2.45 9.50
CA ASN A 431 15.99 3.64 10.34
C ASN A 431 16.32 4.88 9.51
N GLY A 432 17.16 4.73 8.50
CA GLY A 432 17.52 5.82 7.62
C GLY A 432 16.42 6.20 6.65
N ALA A 433 15.56 5.27 6.23
CA ALA A 433 14.37 5.60 5.45
C ALA A 433 13.44 6.57 6.21
N ILE A 434 13.29 6.39 7.53
CA ILE A 434 12.50 7.28 8.40
C ILE A 434 13.14 8.66 8.49
N ALA A 435 14.45 8.75 8.72
CA ALA A 435 15.15 10.04 8.73
C ALA A 435 15.07 10.75 7.36
N PHE A 436 15.19 9.99 6.27
CA PHE A 436 15.06 10.51 4.91
C PHE A 436 13.65 11.03 4.63
N ALA A 437 12.60 10.38 5.12
CA ALA A 437 11.23 10.87 5.01
C ALA A 437 11.02 12.21 5.71
N ILE A 438 11.62 12.42 6.89
CA ILE A 438 11.60 13.72 7.60
C ILE A 438 12.27 14.81 6.75
N TYR A 439 13.46 14.51 6.22
CA TYR A 439 14.18 15.39 5.30
C TYR A 439 13.34 15.72 4.06
N ASN A 440 12.77 14.70 3.41
CA ASN A 440 12.05 14.84 2.16
C ASN A 440 10.74 15.63 2.35
N TYR A 441 10.05 15.43 3.48
CA TYR A 441 8.88 16.24 3.85
C TYR A 441 9.23 17.71 3.88
N TYR A 442 10.23 18.10 4.68
CA TYR A 442 10.65 19.50 4.75
C TYR A 442 11.12 20.04 3.39
N ARG A 443 11.93 19.27 2.66
CA ARG A 443 12.41 19.64 1.32
C ARG A 443 11.25 19.98 0.39
N TYR A 444 10.21 19.14 0.37
CA TYR A 444 9.09 19.26 -0.54
C TYR A 444 8.09 20.34 -0.09
N THR A 445 7.60 20.28 1.14
CA THR A 445 6.53 21.17 1.64
C THR A 445 7.06 22.55 2.05
N GLY A 446 8.32 22.63 2.47
CA GLY A 446 8.87 23.81 3.15
C GLY A 446 8.37 23.98 4.59
N ASP A 447 7.54 23.06 5.08
CA ASP A 447 7.04 23.07 6.46
C ASP A 447 8.14 22.57 7.40
N TYR A 448 8.88 23.50 7.98
CA TYR A 448 9.91 23.18 8.97
C TYR A 448 9.31 22.84 10.34
N SER A 449 8.04 23.14 10.62
CA SER A 449 7.46 23.02 11.97
C SER A 449 7.50 21.59 12.53
N TYR A 450 7.39 20.58 11.66
CA TYR A 450 7.45 19.18 12.07
C TYR A 450 8.77 18.83 12.80
N ILE A 451 9.91 19.38 12.37
CA ILE A 451 11.23 19.05 12.94
C ILE A 451 11.34 19.49 14.42
N PRO A 452 11.18 20.78 14.79
CA PRO A 452 11.23 21.20 16.19
C PRO A 452 10.06 20.64 17.02
N GLU A 453 8.88 20.42 16.44
CA GLU A 453 7.73 19.89 17.19
C GLU A 453 7.86 18.40 17.53
N MET A 454 8.45 17.59 16.64
CA MET A 454 8.49 16.13 16.76
C MET A 454 9.76 15.51 16.17
N GLY A 455 10.10 15.85 14.92
CA GLY A 455 11.10 15.14 14.13
C GLY A 455 12.51 15.12 14.73
N LEU A 456 12.91 16.17 15.47
CA LEU A 456 14.23 16.25 16.07
C LEU A 456 14.47 15.14 17.12
N GLU A 457 13.43 14.74 17.86
CA GLU A 457 13.54 13.65 18.84
C GLU A 457 13.78 12.30 18.15
N VAL A 458 13.08 12.07 17.02
CA VAL A 458 13.26 10.89 16.17
C VAL A 458 14.68 10.84 15.61
N LEU A 459 15.16 11.96 15.08
CA LEU A 459 16.50 12.10 14.51
C LEU A 459 17.61 11.86 15.55
N ILE A 460 17.43 12.34 16.78
CA ILE A 460 18.35 12.08 17.90
C ILE A 460 18.40 10.59 18.24
N GLY A 461 17.25 9.92 18.36
CA GLY A 461 17.19 8.49 18.64
C GLY A 461 17.89 7.66 17.56
N ILE A 462 17.68 8.00 16.28
CA ILE A 462 18.33 7.34 15.14
C ILE A 462 19.85 7.60 15.13
N ALA A 463 20.31 8.83 15.38
CA ALA A 463 21.74 9.14 15.43
C ALA A 463 22.46 8.37 16.55
N ARG A 464 21.82 8.26 17.73
CA ARG A 464 22.31 7.44 18.85
C ARG A 464 22.44 5.97 18.49
N PHE A 465 21.47 5.43 17.76
CA PHE A 465 21.53 4.06 17.25
C PHE A 465 22.74 3.88 16.33
N TRP A 466 22.91 4.74 15.31
CA TRP A 466 24.03 4.61 14.36
C TRP A 466 25.39 4.74 15.03
N HIS A 467 25.55 5.67 15.97
CA HIS A 467 26.77 5.82 16.75
C HIS A 467 27.11 4.54 17.54
N GLN A 468 26.13 3.91 18.17
CA GLN A 468 26.35 2.67 18.95
C GLN A 468 26.50 1.42 18.06
N ARG A 469 25.90 1.42 16.87
CA ARG A 469 25.90 0.28 15.95
C ARG A 469 27.19 0.15 15.14
N ALA A 470 27.90 1.27 14.93
CA ALA A 470 29.17 1.30 14.23
C ALA A 470 30.33 0.84 15.13
N ASN A 471 31.34 0.19 14.54
CA ASN A 471 32.55 -0.25 15.22
C ASN A 471 33.78 0.41 14.59
N PHE A 472 34.74 0.87 15.38
CA PHE A 472 36.02 1.32 14.83
C PHE A 472 36.91 0.12 14.48
N SER A 473 37.20 -0.07 13.19
CA SER A 473 38.12 -1.10 12.71
C SER A 473 39.55 -0.56 12.75
N THR A 474 40.39 -1.14 13.60
CA THR A 474 41.83 -0.81 13.66
C THR A 474 42.57 -1.22 12.38
N SER A 475 42.09 -2.27 11.69
CA SER A 475 42.69 -2.71 10.42
C SER A 475 42.39 -1.77 9.26
N LYS A 476 41.21 -1.14 9.23
CA LYS A 476 40.82 -0.19 8.17
C LYS A 476 41.05 1.27 8.59
N CYS A 477 41.36 1.52 9.87
CA CYS A 477 41.41 2.85 10.49
C CYS A 477 40.15 3.69 10.22
N LYS A 478 38.98 3.03 10.21
CA LYS A 478 37.68 3.58 9.86
C LYS A 478 36.58 2.93 10.68
N TYR A 479 35.45 3.62 10.84
CA TYR A 479 34.22 3.02 11.36
C TYR A 479 33.58 2.12 10.30
N VAL A 480 33.14 0.95 10.73
CA VAL A 480 32.51 -0.09 9.92
C VAL A 480 31.16 -0.46 10.54
N ILE A 481 30.26 -0.98 9.72
CA ILE A 481 29.00 -1.56 10.21
C ILE A 481 28.97 -3.01 9.75
N LEU A 482 29.00 -3.93 10.72
CA LEU A 482 29.17 -5.37 10.51
C LEU A 482 27.87 -6.13 10.77
N GLY A 483 27.65 -7.27 10.10
CA GLY A 483 26.49 -8.14 10.31
C GLY A 483 25.17 -7.43 10.04
N VAL A 484 24.95 -7.03 8.79
CA VAL A 484 23.75 -6.32 8.33
C VAL A 484 23.13 -7.02 7.12
N THR A 485 21.88 -6.71 6.85
CA THR A 485 21.18 -6.99 5.60
C THR A 485 20.83 -5.65 4.97
N GLY A 486 21.20 -5.45 3.70
CA GLY A 486 20.80 -4.26 2.94
C GLY A 486 19.37 -4.42 2.38
N PRO A 487 18.87 -3.45 1.60
CA PRO A 487 17.65 -3.65 0.83
C PRO A 487 17.67 -4.93 -0.02
N ASN A 488 18.85 -5.37 -0.48
CA ASN A 488 18.99 -6.68 -1.08
C ASN A 488 18.98 -7.79 -0.01
N GLU A 489 17.78 -8.30 0.30
CA GLU A 489 17.60 -9.41 1.27
C GLU A 489 18.22 -10.76 0.82
N TYR A 490 18.76 -10.86 -0.40
CA TYR A 490 19.56 -12.02 -0.84
C TYR A 490 21.02 -11.94 -0.40
N GLU A 491 21.34 -11.02 0.50
CA GLU A 491 22.63 -10.88 1.16
C GLU A 491 22.37 -10.68 2.65
N ASN A 492 22.62 -11.71 3.46
CA ASN A 492 22.38 -11.67 4.90
C ASN A 492 23.69 -11.73 5.68
N ASN A 493 23.71 -11.10 6.85
CA ASN A 493 24.88 -11.04 7.73
C ASN A 493 26.15 -10.53 7.03
N VAL A 494 25.99 -9.61 6.07
CA VAL A 494 27.11 -9.04 5.33
C VAL A 494 27.76 -7.89 6.10
N ASN A 495 28.97 -7.51 5.68
CA ASN A 495 29.72 -6.43 6.31
C ASN A 495 29.84 -5.24 5.37
N ASN A 496 29.69 -4.04 5.93
CA ASN A 496 29.86 -2.78 5.23
C ASN A 496 28.96 -2.67 3.99
N ASN A 497 27.68 -3.03 4.13
CA ASN A 497 26.72 -2.75 3.06
C ASN A 497 26.78 -1.25 2.74
N TRP A 498 27.10 -0.90 1.48
CA TRP A 498 27.43 0.48 1.14
C TRP A 498 26.25 1.43 1.40
N TYR A 499 25.04 1.02 1.03
CA TYR A 499 23.85 1.83 1.24
C TYR A 499 23.62 2.10 2.73
N THR A 500 23.72 1.07 3.56
CA THR A 500 23.56 1.18 5.02
C THR A 500 24.60 2.11 5.64
N ASN A 501 25.88 1.94 5.28
CA ASN A 501 26.95 2.81 5.78
C ASN A 501 26.74 4.27 5.36
N TYR A 502 26.36 4.50 4.10
CA TYR A 502 26.19 5.83 3.54
C TYR A 502 25.00 6.54 4.19
N LEU A 503 23.90 5.80 4.33
CA LEU A 503 22.69 6.27 5.00
C LEU A 503 22.94 6.57 6.48
N ALA A 504 23.73 5.76 7.19
CA ALA A 504 24.11 6.01 8.58
C ALA A 504 24.92 7.31 8.75
N GLN A 505 25.93 7.53 7.90
CA GLN A 505 26.70 8.79 7.86
C GLN A 505 25.75 9.97 7.61
N TRP A 506 24.90 9.87 6.58
CA TRP A 506 23.96 10.92 6.22
C TRP A 506 22.99 11.24 7.36
N CYS A 507 22.43 10.24 8.04
CA CYS A 507 21.53 10.43 9.17
C CYS A 507 22.20 11.24 10.29
N ILE A 508 23.42 10.89 10.65
CA ILE A 508 24.16 11.60 11.72
C ILE A 508 24.38 13.06 11.34
N HIS A 509 24.91 13.31 10.13
CA HIS A 509 25.15 14.68 9.65
C HIS A 509 23.87 15.51 9.59
N PHE A 510 22.78 14.93 9.07
CA PHE A 510 21.47 15.58 9.01
C PHE A 510 20.93 15.92 10.41
N THR A 511 21.04 14.99 11.36
CA THR A 511 20.63 15.22 12.76
C THR A 511 21.42 16.37 13.39
N ILE A 512 22.75 16.38 13.25
CA ILE A 512 23.60 17.45 13.79
C ILE A 512 23.24 18.81 13.18
N GLU A 513 22.98 18.85 11.87
CA GLU A 513 22.51 20.06 11.17
C GLU A 513 21.18 20.55 11.76
N GLN A 514 20.20 19.66 11.97
CA GLN A 514 18.90 20.04 12.51
C GLN A 514 18.97 20.48 13.97
N ILE A 515 19.84 19.87 14.79
CA ILE A 515 20.11 20.30 16.17
C ILE A 515 20.58 21.77 16.16
N LYS A 516 21.55 22.12 15.31
CA LYS A 516 22.07 23.49 15.18
C LYS A 516 20.96 24.46 14.76
N LYS A 517 20.20 24.13 13.71
CA LYS A 517 19.10 24.97 13.20
C LYS A 517 17.98 25.18 14.24
N VAL A 518 17.58 24.13 14.96
CA VAL A 518 16.53 24.22 15.99
C VAL A 518 17.02 25.01 17.20
N LYS A 519 18.28 24.85 17.61
CA LYS A 519 18.90 25.66 18.67
C LYS A 519 18.89 27.16 18.35
N GLU A 520 19.19 27.52 17.11
CA GLU A 520 19.26 28.91 16.66
C GLU A 520 17.87 29.53 16.40
N GLY A 521 16.96 28.78 15.76
CA GLY A 521 15.66 29.30 15.31
C GLY A 521 14.47 29.01 16.24
N TYR A 522 14.54 27.97 17.09
CA TYR A 522 13.41 27.45 17.86
C TYR A 522 13.82 27.11 19.31
N PRO A 523 14.31 28.09 20.10
CA PRO A 523 14.92 27.84 21.41
C PRO A 523 13.97 27.20 22.43
N LYS A 524 12.66 27.45 22.34
CA LYS A 524 11.66 26.81 23.22
C LYS A 524 11.58 25.31 22.97
N ASP A 525 11.45 24.92 21.70
CA ASP A 525 11.42 23.51 21.29
C ASP A 525 12.75 22.84 21.55
N TYR A 526 13.87 23.52 21.30
CA TYR A 526 15.20 23.01 21.63
C TYR A 526 15.31 22.66 23.12
N ASN A 527 14.91 23.55 24.02
CA ASN A 527 14.94 23.29 25.47
C ASN A 527 14.04 22.12 25.87
N ARG A 528 12.86 22.00 25.24
CA ARG A 528 11.93 20.86 25.44
C ARG A 528 12.57 19.55 24.99
N VAL A 529 13.17 19.53 23.81
CA VAL A 529 13.86 18.37 23.26
C VAL A 529 15.06 17.98 24.12
N LEU A 530 15.86 18.94 24.60
CA LEU A 530 16.95 18.67 25.54
C LEU A 530 16.42 18.01 26.83
N GLY A 531 15.35 18.56 27.40
CA GLY A 531 14.74 18.01 28.62
C GLY A 531 14.18 16.59 28.43
N LYS A 532 13.67 16.27 27.25
CA LYS A 532 13.11 14.93 26.96
C LYS A 532 14.19 13.91 26.59
N THR A 533 15.18 14.31 25.79
CA THR A 533 16.19 13.40 25.23
C THR A 533 17.46 13.30 26.08
N ASN A 534 17.66 14.22 27.03
CA ASN A 534 18.91 14.38 27.78
C ASN A 534 20.14 14.51 26.88
N LEU A 535 19.98 15.10 25.68
CA LEU A 535 21.05 15.29 24.72
C LEU A 535 22.18 16.15 25.31
N THR A 536 23.42 15.68 25.19
CA THR A 536 24.61 16.44 25.59
C THR A 536 25.42 16.95 24.38
N PRO A 537 26.14 18.08 24.50
CA PRO A 537 26.99 18.56 23.41
C PRO A 537 28.08 17.54 22.99
N ASN A 538 28.64 16.80 23.95
CA ASN A 538 29.67 15.80 23.70
C ASN A 538 29.17 14.64 22.81
N GLU A 539 27.89 14.27 22.90
CA GLU A 539 27.31 13.26 22.01
C GLU A 539 27.41 13.67 20.54
N CYS A 540 27.11 14.93 20.21
CA CYS A 540 27.18 15.41 18.82
C CYS A 540 28.59 15.30 18.24
N GLU A 541 29.62 15.61 19.04
CA GLU A 541 31.03 15.51 18.62
C GLU A 541 31.45 14.04 18.40
N GLU A 542 31.01 13.12 19.25
CA GLU A 542 31.27 11.68 19.07
C GLU A 542 30.55 11.11 17.85
N TRP A 543 29.31 11.53 17.59
CA TRP A 543 28.59 11.13 16.39
C TRP A 543 29.28 11.62 15.11
N GLU A 544 29.72 12.89 15.10
CA GLU A 544 30.44 13.48 13.97
C GLU A 544 31.73 12.70 13.66
N LYS A 545 32.49 12.27 14.69
CA LYS A 545 33.68 11.42 14.50
C LYS A 545 33.37 10.11 13.78
N VAL A 546 32.24 9.46 14.12
CA VAL A 546 31.79 8.23 13.45
C VAL A 546 31.45 8.52 11.99
N ALA A 547 30.63 9.54 11.74
CA ALA A 547 30.18 9.89 10.40
C ALA A 547 31.35 10.27 9.48
N ASP A 548 32.27 11.13 9.93
CA ASP A 548 33.40 11.61 9.14
C ASP A 548 34.45 10.52 8.84
N ASN A 549 34.44 9.43 9.61
CA ASN A 549 35.37 8.32 9.46
C ASN A 549 34.69 7.00 9.09
N MET A 550 33.50 7.05 8.51
CA MET A 550 32.80 5.86 8.00
C MET A 550 33.56 5.23 6.81
N TYR A 551 33.54 3.90 6.74
CA TYR A 551 34.12 3.11 5.65
C TYR A 551 33.09 2.86 4.54
N PHE A 552 33.53 2.99 3.29
CA PHE A 552 32.76 2.64 2.10
C PHE A 552 33.57 1.70 1.22
N PRO A 553 33.12 0.45 0.97
CA PRO A 553 33.87 -0.47 0.13
C PRO A 553 33.79 0.01 -1.34
N TYR A 554 34.95 0.07 -2.01
CA TYR A 554 35.07 0.61 -3.36
C TYR A 554 36.03 -0.23 -4.21
N SER A 555 35.60 -0.61 -5.41
CA SER A 555 36.44 -1.27 -6.40
C SER A 555 37.03 -0.25 -7.35
N LYS A 556 38.35 -0.09 -7.30
CA LYS A 556 39.08 0.74 -8.28
C LYS A 556 39.08 0.13 -9.68
N GLU A 557 39.02 -1.20 -9.78
CA GLU A 557 38.99 -1.93 -11.05
C GLU A 557 37.70 -1.64 -11.83
N HIS A 558 36.55 -1.71 -11.15
CA HIS A 558 35.25 -1.47 -11.76
C HIS A 558 34.79 0.00 -11.66
N GLY A 559 35.45 0.82 -10.84
CA GLY A 559 35.09 2.21 -10.61
C GLY A 559 33.77 2.39 -9.85
N VAL A 560 33.37 1.40 -9.04
CA VAL A 560 32.08 1.39 -8.32
C VAL A 560 32.26 1.12 -6.84
N PHE A 561 31.36 1.69 -6.03
CA PHE A 561 31.12 1.22 -4.66
C PHE A 561 30.60 -0.21 -4.71
N LEU A 562 31.15 -1.06 -3.84
CA LEU A 562 30.70 -2.44 -3.71
C LEU A 562 29.46 -2.50 -2.83
N GLN A 563 28.50 -3.35 -3.18
CA GLN A 563 27.29 -3.52 -2.37
C GLN A 563 27.63 -3.93 -0.94
N GLN A 564 28.67 -4.76 -0.75
CA GLN A 564 29.25 -5.13 0.54
C GLN A 564 30.72 -5.57 0.38
N ASP A 565 31.46 -5.69 1.49
CA ASP A 565 32.77 -6.36 1.48
C ASP A 565 32.61 -7.81 0.97
N GLY A 566 33.49 -8.25 0.07
CA GLY A 566 33.48 -9.62 -0.50
C GLY A 566 32.52 -9.83 -1.69
N PHE A 567 31.80 -8.81 -2.16
CA PHE A 567 30.88 -8.97 -3.30
C PHE A 567 31.57 -9.50 -4.57
N LEU A 568 32.80 -9.06 -4.85
CA LEU A 568 33.57 -9.48 -6.03
C LEU A 568 34.14 -10.90 -5.94
N ASP A 569 34.11 -11.54 -4.78
CA ASP A 569 34.56 -12.92 -4.62
C ASP A 569 33.52 -13.93 -5.16
N LYS A 570 32.32 -13.44 -5.50
CA LYS A 570 31.22 -14.25 -6.06
C LYS A 570 31.46 -14.56 -7.53
N GLU A 571 30.86 -15.65 -8.01
CA GLU A 571 30.84 -15.95 -9.44
C GLU A 571 29.87 -15.00 -10.16
N LEU A 572 30.39 -13.94 -10.76
CA LEU A 572 29.60 -12.86 -11.39
C LEU A 572 28.95 -13.29 -12.72
N VAL A 573 27.90 -14.11 -12.63
CA VAL A 573 27.04 -14.50 -13.76
C VAL A 573 25.84 -13.57 -13.87
N ARG A 574 25.59 -13.00 -15.06
CA ARG A 574 24.46 -12.10 -15.30
C ARG A 574 23.12 -12.83 -15.25
N VAL A 575 22.05 -12.12 -14.93
CA VAL A 575 20.67 -12.66 -14.94
C VAL A 575 20.26 -13.11 -16.35
N SER A 576 20.77 -12.45 -17.40
CA SER A 576 20.53 -12.84 -18.80
C SER A 576 21.02 -14.25 -19.13
N ASP A 577 22.06 -14.71 -18.43
CA ASP A 577 22.71 -16.01 -18.65
C ASP A 577 22.12 -17.10 -17.74
N LEU A 578 21.24 -16.70 -16.80
CA LEU A 578 20.49 -17.62 -15.95
C LEU A 578 19.35 -18.27 -16.74
N LYS A 579 19.25 -19.60 -16.65
CA LYS A 579 18.16 -20.33 -17.33
C LYS A 579 16.80 -19.89 -16.79
N LYS A 580 15.85 -19.62 -17.70
CA LYS A 580 14.50 -19.12 -17.35
C LYS A 580 13.71 -20.09 -16.46
N ASP A 581 13.94 -21.40 -16.60
CA ASP A 581 13.31 -22.44 -15.78
C ASP A 581 13.81 -22.44 -14.32
N GLN A 582 14.85 -21.67 -13.99
CA GLN A 582 15.35 -21.49 -12.63
C GLN A 582 14.79 -20.23 -11.94
N ARG A 583 13.94 -19.44 -12.62
CA ARG A 583 13.34 -18.21 -12.07
C ARG A 583 11.84 -18.39 -11.73
N PRO A 584 11.32 -17.71 -10.68
CA PRO A 584 12.06 -16.88 -9.73
C PRO A 584 12.92 -17.74 -8.79
N ILE A 585 14.07 -17.23 -8.35
CA ILE A 585 15.05 -18.01 -7.60
C ILE A 585 14.58 -18.29 -6.17
N ASN A 586 13.80 -17.41 -5.54
CA ASN A 586 13.18 -17.66 -4.22
C ASN A 586 12.30 -18.91 -4.16
N GLN A 587 11.72 -19.36 -5.28
CA GLN A 587 10.84 -20.53 -5.34
C GLN A 587 11.57 -21.80 -5.78
N LYS A 588 12.80 -21.68 -6.32
CA LYS A 588 13.46 -22.76 -7.07
C LYS A 588 14.84 -23.11 -6.56
N TRP A 589 15.49 -22.21 -5.83
CA TRP A 589 16.82 -22.41 -5.28
C TRP A 589 16.75 -22.58 -3.77
N SER A 590 17.71 -23.32 -3.22
CA SER A 590 17.94 -23.31 -1.78
C SER A 590 18.48 -21.94 -1.34
N TRP A 591 18.14 -21.51 -0.13
CA TRP A 591 18.50 -20.19 0.38
C TRP A 591 20.02 -19.94 0.36
N ASP A 592 20.83 -20.93 0.74
CA ASP A 592 22.30 -20.85 0.70
C ASP A 592 22.86 -20.56 -0.71
N ARG A 593 22.19 -21.07 -1.76
CA ARG A 593 22.57 -20.83 -3.14
C ARG A 593 22.25 -19.41 -3.57
N ILE A 594 21.12 -18.88 -3.13
CA ILE A 594 20.76 -17.49 -3.35
C ILE A 594 21.81 -16.58 -2.69
N LEU A 595 22.11 -16.80 -1.40
CA LEU A 595 23.03 -15.94 -0.63
C LEU A 595 24.45 -15.89 -1.19
N ARG A 596 25.01 -17.00 -1.66
CA ARG A 596 26.38 -17.00 -2.23
C ARG A 596 26.44 -16.56 -3.70
N SER A 597 25.30 -16.39 -4.37
CA SER A 597 25.22 -15.94 -5.76
C SER A 597 25.42 -14.43 -5.89
N PRO A 598 25.67 -13.88 -7.09
CA PRO A 598 25.74 -12.43 -7.30
C PRO A 598 24.37 -11.77 -7.43
N TYR A 599 23.27 -12.53 -7.34
CA TYR A 599 21.95 -12.03 -7.70
C TYR A 599 21.35 -11.13 -6.63
N ILE A 600 20.78 -10.03 -7.10
CA ILE A 600 20.26 -8.95 -6.27
C ILE A 600 18.72 -8.97 -6.35
N LYS A 601 18.05 -9.09 -5.19
CA LYS A 601 16.58 -9.11 -5.08
C LYS A 601 15.97 -7.80 -5.57
N GLN A 602 16.53 -6.67 -5.11
CA GLN A 602 16.04 -5.31 -5.35
C GLN A 602 17.15 -4.26 -5.27
N ALA A 603 16.84 -3.01 -5.64
CA ALA A 603 17.83 -1.93 -5.63
C ALA A 603 18.45 -1.77 -4.22
N ASP A 604 19.78 -1.80 -4.15
CA ASP A 604 20.56 -1.64 -2.90
C ASP A 604 21.53 -0.45 -3.05
N VAL A 605 22.65 -0.62 -3.76
CA VAL A 605 23.50 0.51 -4.16
C VAL A 605 22.71 1.52 -4.99
N LEU A 606 21.90 1.04 -5.93
CA LEU A 606 21.03 1.90 -6.74
C LEU A 606 19.93 2.60 -5.90
N GLN A 607 19.54 2.05 -4.75
CA GLN A 607 18.64 2.75 -3.82
C GLN A 607 19.32 4.00 -3.23
N GLY A 608 20.60 3.89 -2.88
CA GLY A 608 21.39 5.04 -2.40
C GLY A 608 21.57 6.12 -3.45
N PHE A 609 21.85 5.74 -4.70
CA PHE A 609 21.91 6.69 -5.81
C PHE A 609 20.57 7.40 -6.07
N TYR A 610 19.44 6.72 -5.84
CA TYR A 610 18.13 7.33 -5.94
C TYR A 610 17.86 8.32 -4.77
N PHE A 611 18.12 7.93 -3.53
CA PHE A 611 17.91 8.81 -2.36
C PHE A 611 18.83 10.04 -2.37
N PHE A 612 20.08 9.85 -2.74
CA PHE A 612 21.14 10.85 -2.65
C PHE A 612 21.64 11.27 -4.03
N GLU A 613 20.74 11.36 -5.01
CA GLU A 613 21.07 11.68 -6.41
C GLU A 613 21.95 12.94 -6.54
N GLU A 614 21.70 13.97 -5.72
CA GLU A 614 22.45 15.24 -5.75
C GLU A 614 23.93 15.10 -5.31
N ASN A 615 24.30 13.98 -4.67
CA ASN A 615 25.64 13.74 -4.16
C ASN A 615 26.55 13.02 -5.18
N PHE A 616 26.00 12.56 -6.30
CA PHE A 616 26.73 11.77 -7.29
C PHE A 616 26.63 12.38 -8.69
N SER A 617 27.68 12.19 -9.50
CA SER A 617 27.63 12.59 -10.90
C SER A 617 26.77 11.63 -11.72
N SER A 618 26.28 12.07 -12.88
CA SER A 618 25.57 11.18 -13.81
C SER A 618 26.47 10.07 -14.36
N GLU A 619 27.78 10.32 -14.46
CA GLU A 619 28.77 9.31 -14.85
C GLU A 619 28.93 8.23 -13.76
N ASP A 620 28.94 8.62 -12.49
CA ASP A 620 28.96 7.66 -11.38
C ASP A 620 27.68 6.81 -11.39
N LEU A 621 26.51 7.45 -11.56
CA LEU A 621 25.25 6.72 -11.67
C LEU A 621 25.29 5.71 -12.82
N GLU A 622 25.77 6.10 -13.99
CA GLU A 622 25.85 5.22 -15.15
C GLU A 622 26.73 3.99 -14.88
N LYS A 623 27.92 4.18 -14.31
CA LYS A 623 28.84 3.08 -13.94
C LYS A 623 28.20 2.09 -12.97
N HIS A 624 27.54 2.59 -11.93
CA HIS A 624 26.90 1.74 -10.92
C HIS A 624 25.67 1.03 -11.50
N PHE A 625 24.89 1.72 -12.33
CA PHE A 625 23.74 1.14 -13.01
C PHE A 625 24.17 -0.01 -13.94
N ASP A 626 25.18 0.21 -14.77
CA ASP A 626 25.74 -0.80 -15.69
C ASP A 626 26.32 -2.01 -14.98
N PHE A 627 26.85 -1.82 -13.77
CA PHE A 627 27.38 -2.91 -12.97
C PHE A 627 26.27 -3.72 -12.29
N TYR A 628 25.32 -3.07 -11.62
CA TYR A 628 24.36 -3.77 -10.73
C TYR A 628 23.08 -4.24 -11.40
N GLU A 629 22.55 -3.51 -12.39
CA GLU A 629 21.29 -3.90 -13.06
C GLU A 629 21.37 -5.30 -13.69
N PRO A 630 22.46 -5.71 -14.36
CA PRO A 630 22.55 -7.04 -14.96
C PRO A 630 22.53 -8.20 -13.95
N PHE A 631 22.76 -7.93 -12.67
CA PHE A 631 22.69 -8.91 -11.58
C PHE A 631 21.36 -8.88 -10.82
N THR A 632 20.45 -7.95 -11.14
CA THR A 632 19.20 -7.76 -10.41
C THR A 632 18.07 -8.61 -11.00
N VAL A 633 17.46 -9.47 -10.17
CA VAL A 633 16.36 -10.36 -10.60
C VAL A 633 14.98 -9.69 -10.51
N HIS A 634 14.89 -8.63 -9.71
CA HIS A 634 13.67 -7.87 -9.38
C HIS A 634 12.58 -8.78 -8.80
N GLU A 635 12.93 -9.59 -7.79
CA GLU A 635 12.01 -10.49 -7.08
C GLU A 635 11.36 -9.83 -5.86
N SER A 636 11.49 -8.50 -5.77
CA SER A 636 10.66 -7.61 -4.96
C SER A 636 9.90 -6.65 -5.87
N SER A 637 8.63 -6.40 -5.53
CA SER A 637 7.78 -5.44 -6.24
C SER A 637 8.30 -4.00 -6.16
N LEU A 638 9.13 -3.69 -5.15
CA LEU A 638 9.77 -2.38 -4.95
C LEU A 638 10.98 -2.13 -5.89
N SER A 639 11.49 -3.15 -6.57
CA SER A 639 12.71 -3.04 -7.38
C SER A 639 12.54 -2.27 -8.70
N PRO A 640 11.54 -2.58 -9.56
CA PRO A 640 11.52 -2.03 -10.92
C PRO A 640 11.33 -0.51 -10.96
N CYS A 641 10.61 0.09 -10.01
CA CYS A 641 10.35 1.53 -10.03
C CYS A 641 11.63 2.37 -9.89
N VAL A 642 12.53 1.99 -8.97
CA VAL A 642 13.82 2.67 -8.78
C VAL A 642 14.68 2.55 -10.05
N HIS A 643 14.73 1.35 -10.64
CA HIS A 643 15.46 1.13 -11.89
C HIS A 643 14.85 1.91 -13.06
N SER A 644 13.52 2.04 -13.11
CA SER A 644 12.83 2.90 -14.10
C SER A 644 13.24 4.36 -13.97
N ILE A 645 13.30 4.89 -12.74
CA ILE A 645 13.66 6.28 -12.48
C ILE A 645 15.11 6.55 -12.89
N LEU A 646 16.04 5.68 -12.48
CA LEU A 646 17.46 5.84 -12.80
C LEU A 646 17.74 5.63 -14.30
N ALA A 647 17.10 4.66 -14.94
CA ALA A 647 17.20 4.47 -16.39
C ALA A 647 16.67 5.71 -17.16
N ALA A 648 15.56 6.30 -16.73
CA ALA A 648 15.03 7.53 -17.33
C ALA A 648 16.02 8.70 -17.18
N LYS A 649 16.62 8.86 -15.99
CA LYS A 649 17.67 9.86 -15.72
C LYS A 649 18.87 9.71 -16.66
N LEU A 650 19.30 8.47 -16.90
CA LEU A 650 20.39 8.13 -17.83
C LEU A 650 19.98 8.18 -19.31
N GLY A 651 18.71 8.45 -19.63
CA GLY A 651 18.20 8.49 -21.01
C GLY A 651 17.99 7.14 -21.66
N ARG A 652 17.99 6.07 -20.88
CA ARG A 652 17.75 4.70 -21.33
C ARG A 652 16.25 4.42 -21.38
N MET A 653 15.54 5.19 -22.20
CA MET A 653 14.07 5.27 -22.16
C MET A 653 13.36 3.95 -22.49
N GLU A 654 13.94 3.11 -23.35
CA GLU A 654 13.37 1.79 -23.61
C GLU A 654 13.45 0.90 -22.36
N GLN A 655 14.61 0.85 -21.70
CA GLN A 655 14.79 0.10 -20.46
C GLN A 655 13.90 0.64 -19.33
N ALA A 656 13.81 1.97 -19.21
CA ALA A 656 12.92 2.62 -18.25
C ALA A 656 11.44 2.24 -18.49
N TYR A 657 10.98 2.22 -19.74
CA TYR A 657 9.62 1.81 -20.08
C TYR A 657 9.34 0.33 -19.76
N GLN A 658 10.29 -0.57 -20.02
CA GLN A 658 10.13 -1.98 -19.65
C GLN A 658 10.01 -2.17 -18.13
N PHE A 659 10.82 -1.44 -17.35
CA PHE A 659 10.67 -1.44 -15.89
C PHE A 659 9.34 -0.85 -15.43
N TYR A 660 8.89 0.24 -16.05
CA TYR A 660 7.59 0.83 -15.79
C TYR A 660 6.44 -0.17 -16.05
N LEU A 661 6.46 -0.91 -17.17
CA LEU A 661 5.42 -1.90 -17.45
C LEU A 661 5.40 -3.00 -16.38
N ARG A 662 6.58 -3.45 -15.94
CA ARG A 662 6.68 -4.47 -14.89
C ARG A 662 6.10 -4.02 -13.55
N THR A 663 6.30 -2.76 -13.14
CA THR A 663 5.68 -2.24 -11.90
C THR A 663 4.20 -1.88 -12.09
N SER A 664 3.82 -1.26 -13.20
CA SER A 664 2.44 -0.78 -13.43
C SER A 664 1.42 -1.89 -13.64
N ARG A 665 1.86 -3.05 -14.11
CA ARG A 665 1.01 -4.22 -14.38
C ARG A 665 1.41 -5.45 -13.57
N LEU A 666 2.17 -5.26 -12.49
CA LEU A 666 2.65 -6.36 -11.65
C LEU A 666 1.52 -7.29 -11.23
N ASP A 667 0.47 -6.73 -10.64
CA ASP A 667 -0.71 -7.46 -10.20
C ASP A 667 -1.64 -7.83 -11.36
N LEU A 668 -1.90 -6.88 -12.29
CA LEU A 668 -2.84 -7.07 -13.40
C LEU A 668 -2.46 -8.22 -14.34
N ASP A 669 -1.16 -8.45 -14.55
CA ASP A 669 -0.64 -9.53 -15.41
C ASP A 669 0.00 -10.67 -14.57
N ASP A 670 -0.12 -10.61 -13.24
CA ASP A 670 0.41 -11.58 -12.27
C ASP A 670 1.88 -11.97 -12.52
N TYR A 671 2.75 -10.95 -12.66
CA TYR A 671 4.18 -11.15 -12.98
C TYR A 671 4.92 -12.03 -11.96
N ASN A 672 4.53 -11.94 -10.69
CA ASN A 672 5.15 -12.69 -9.60
C ASN A 672 4.46 -14.04 -9.31
N LYS A 673 3.28 -14.29 -9.89
CA LYS A 673 2.45 -15.49 -9.63
C LYS A 673 2.00 -15.61 -8.17
N GLU A 674 1.62 -14.48 -7.60
CA GLU A 674 1.24 -14.34 -6.18
C GLU A 674 0.02 -13.42 -6.00
N VAL A 675 -0.65 -13.01 -7.08
CA VAL A 675 -1.80 -12.10 -6.98
C VAL A 675 -2.95 -12.70 -6.17
N GLU A 676 -3.09 -14.03 -6.14
CA GLU A 676 -4.10 -14.71 -5.32
C GLU A 676 -3.97 -14.42 -3.81
N GLU A 677 -2.77 -14.08 -3.35
CA GLU A 677 -2.46 -13.75 -1.95
C GLU A 677 -2.79 -12.28 -1.59
N GLY A 678 -3.16 -11.46 -2.58
CA GLY A 678 -3.44 -10.02 -2.46
C GLY A 678 -2.50 -9.15 -3.29
N LEU A 679 -2.89 -7.89 -3.51
CA LEU A 679 -2.22 -6.89 -4.35
C LEU A 679 -0.95 -6.32 -3.69
N HIS A 680 0.02 -5.83 -4.48
CA HIS A 680 1.25 -5.24 -3.95
C HIS A 680 1.11 -3.71 -3.75
N ILE A 681 0.25 -3.31 -2.81
CA ILE A 681 -0.17 -1.91 -2.58
C ILE A 681 0.98 -0.92 -2.43
N THR A 682 1.99 -1.19 -1.60
CA THR A 682 3.08 -0.24 -1.40
C THR A 682 3.90 -0.02 -2.67
N SER A 683 4.04 -1.06 -3.51
CA SER A 683 4.75 -0.95 -4.80
C SER A 683 4.01 -0.10 -5.84
N MET A 684 2.69 0.07 -5.69
CA MET A 684 1.87 0.91 -6.56
C MET A 684 2.28 2.38 -6.47
N ALA A 685 2.83 2.83 -5.34
CA ALA A 685 3.41 4.16 -5.21
C ALA A 685 4.65 4.31 -6.11
N GLY A 686 5.47 3.26 -6.22
CA GLY A 686 6.59 3.19 -7.14
C GLY A 686 6.22 3.38 -8.60
N THR A 687 5.03 2.93 -9.02
CA THR A 687 4.53 3.17 -10.38
C THR A 687 4.28 4.65 -10.64
N TRP A 688 3.68 5.36 -9.68
CA TRP A 688 3.50 6.81 -9.76
C TRP A 688 4.85 7.53 -9.81
N MET A 689 5.79 7.13 -8.94
CA MET A 689 7.15 7.70 -8.91
C MET A 689 7.88 7.51 -10.25
N SER A 690 7.73 6.35 -10.90
CA SER A 690 8.33 6.07 -12.21
C SER A 690 7.90 7.07 -13.29
N ILE A 691 6.65 7.56 -13.22
CA ILE A 691 6.16 8.60 -14.15
C ILE A 691 6.61 9.99 -13.71
N VAL A 692 6.41 10.35 -12.44
CA VAL A 692 6.62 11.74 -11.99
C VAL A 692 8.09 12.06 -11.79
N GLU A 693 8.82 11.19 -11.07
CA GLU A 693 10.25 11.35 -10.80
C GLU A 693 11.12 10.73 -11.91
N GLY A 694 10.66 9.66 -12.57
CA GLY A 694 11.36 9.07 -13.70
C GLY A 694 11.14 9.86 -14.98
N PHE A 695 10.02 9.61 -15.68
CA PHE A 695 9.75 10.24 -16.97
C PHE A 695 9.57 11.76 -16.89
N GLY A 696 8.89 12.28 -15.88
CA GLY A 696 8.75 13.72 -15.64
C GLY A 696 10.03 14.39 -15.16
N GLY A 697 11.03 13.62 -14.71
CA GLY A 697 12.29 14.12 -14.16
C GLY A 697 12.08 15.09 -12.99
N MET A 698 10.99 14.95 -12.23
CA MET A 698 10.64 15.88 -11.15
C MET A 698 11.63 15.76 -10.00
N ARG A 699 12.25 16.88 -9.59
CA ARG A 699 13.09 17.00 -8.40
C ARG A 699 12.81 18.31 -7.66
N VAL A 700 13.18 18.38 -6.38
CA VAL A 700 13.18 19.64 -5.61
C VAL A 700 14.61 20.01 -5.30
N ILE A 701 15.18 20.95 -6.04
CA ILE A 701 16.60 21.33 -5.98
C ILE A 701 16.70 22.74 -5.41
N GLY A 702 17.39 22.90 -4.28
CA GLY A 702 17.53 24.21 -3.61
C GLY A 702 16.19 24.85 -3.24
N GLY A 703 15.16 24.04 -2.96
CA GLY A 703 13.80 24.50 -2.67
C GLY A 703 12.97 24.91 -3.91
N THR A 704 13.50 24.74 -5.12
CA THR A 704 12.80 24.99 -6.38
C THR A 704 12.39 23.68 -7.04
N LEU A 705 11.15 23.61 -7.51
CA LEU A 705 10.67 22.46 -8.28
C LEU A 705 11.31 22.46 -9.68
N SER A 706 11.89 21.33 -10.07
CA SER A 706 12.63 21.14 -11.31
C SER A 706 12.06 19.96 -12.09
N PHE A 707 12.05 20.07 -13.42
CA PHE A 707 11.60 19.03 -14.34
C PHE A 707 12.62 18.82 -15.46
N ASP A 708 12.91 17.56 -15.78
CA ASP A 708 13.65 17.14 -16.99
C ASP A 708 12.83 16.06 -17.74
N PRO A 709 11.70 16.43 -18.37
CA PRO A 709 10.76 15.44 -18.86
C PRO A 709 11.27 14.69 -20.09
N ARG A 710 10.91 13.41 -20.18
CA ARG A 710 11.19 12.50 -21.30
C ARG A 710 9.98 11.62 -21.54
N ILE A 711 9.75 11.24 -22.80
CA ILE A 711 8.60 10.44 -23.18
C ILE A 711 9.02 9.10 -23.80
N PRO A 712 8.47 7.96 -23.36
CA PRO A 712 8.61 6.69 -24.05
C PRO A 712 8.05 6.75 -25.48
N LYS A 713 8.64 6.01 -26.43
CA LYS A 713 8.20 5.99 -27.83
C LYS A 713 6.78 5.43 -28.01
N GLN A 714 6.33 4.65 -27.04
CA GLN A 714 5.02 4.00 -26.98
C GLN A 714 3.91 4.99 -26.61
N TRP A 715 4.25 6.17 -26.08
CA TRP A 715 3.28 7.18 -25.64
C TRP A 715 3.27 8.37 -26.59
N GLU A 716 2.06 8.80 -26.95
CA GLU A 716 1.86 10.05 -27.69
C GLU A 716 1.94 11.25 -26.74
N LEU A 717 1.40 11.06 -25.53
CA LEU A 717 1.33 12.07 -24.49
C LEU A 717 1.22 11.42 -23.12
N TYR A 718 1.78 12.08 -22.11
CA TYR A 718 1.36 11.85 -20.73
C TYR A 718 1.18 13.17 -19.97
N SER A 719 0.30 13.17 -18.98
CA SER A 719 0.13 14.31 -18.08
C SER A 719 -0.11 13.88 -16.64
N PHE A 720 0.41 14.67 -15.71
CA PHE A 720 0.25 14.45 -14.28
C PHE A 720 0.14 15.79 -13.56
N LYS A 721 -0.32 15.75 -12.30
CA LYS A 721 -0.39 16.93 -11.44
C LYS A 721 0.39 16.69 -10.17
N VAL A 722 0.99 17.77 -9.67
CA VAL A 722 1.63 17.79 -8.35
C VAL A 722 1.20 19.03 -7.59
N ASN A 723 0.87 18.86 -6.32
CA ASN A 723 0.68 19.95 -5.38
C ASN A 723 2.03 20.25 -4.75
N PHE A 724 2.55 21.44 -4.99
CA PHE A 724 3.81 21.89 -4.40
C PHE A 724 3.56 23.20 -3.68
N ARG A 725 3.53 23.16 -2.35
CA ARG A 725 3.30 24.33 -1.47
C ARG A 725 1.99 25.07 -1.81
N ASN A 726 0.89 24.31 -1.83
CA ASN A 726 -0.48 24.78 -2.14
C ASN A 726 -0.68 25.33 -3.55
N ARG A 727 0.15 24.88 -4.50
CA ARG A 727 0.12 25.29 -5.91
C ARG A 727 0.10 24.02 -6.75
N ILE A 728 -1.01 23.82 -7.48
CA ILE A 728 -1.18 22.63 -8.32
C ILE A 728 -0.61 22.95 -9.69
N ILE A 729 0.44 22.22 -10.06
CA ILE A 729 1.08 22.30 -11.37
C ILE A 729 0.67 21.06 -12.15
N LYS A 730 0.04 21.26 -13.31
CA LYS A 730 -0.20 20.21 -14.30
C LYS A 730 0.95 20.24 -15.30
N VAL A 731 1.61 19.11 -15.48
CA VAL A 731 2.66 18.89 -16.46
C VAL A 731 2.09 18.01 -17.56
N THR A 732 2.23 18.43 -18.82
CA THR A 732 1.84 17.65 -19.99
C THR A 732 3.04 17.54 -20.92
N VAL A 733 3.34 16.32 -21.34
CA VAL A 733 4.54 15.99 -22.09
C VAL A 733 4.13 15.21 -23.34
N SER A 734 4.63 15.64 -24.48
CA SER A 734 4.48 15.00 -25.79
C SER A 734 5.83 15.03 -26.52
N SER A 735 5.94 14.32 -27.63
CA SER A 735 7.21 14.18 -28.38
C SER A 735 7.86 15.50 -28.83
N ASN A 736 7.08 16.58 -28.99
CA ASN A 736 7.57 17.87 -29.48
C ASN A 736 7.32 19.06 -28.54
N LYS A 737 6.59 18.85 -27.43
CA LYS A 737 6.07 19.95 -26.60
C LYS A 737 5.95 19.56 -25.14
N LEU A 738 6.46 20.43 -24.27
CA LEU A 738 6.20 20.44 -22.83
C LEU A 738 5.22 21.57 -22.51
N MET A 739 4.19 21.28 -21.72
CA MET A 739 3.23 22.27 -21.26
C MET A 739 3.08 22.23 -19.75
N PHE A 740 3.11 23.41 -19.13
CA PHE A 740 2.96 23.60 -17.70
C PHE A 740 1.79 24.54 -17.43
N GLU A 741 0.84 24.09 -16.61
CA GLU A 741 -0.33 24.88 -16.21
C GLU A 741 -0.36 25.00 -14.70
N LEU A 742 -0.56 26.22 -14.19
CA LEU A 742 -0.66 26.49 -12.78
C LEU A 742 -2.10 26.81 -12.39
N THR A 743 -2.62 26.07 -11.40
CA THR A 743 -3.87 26.39 -10.73
C THR A 743 -3.59 27.15 -9.44
N GLY A 744 -4.40 28.17 -9.14
CA GLY A 744 -4.31 28.93 -7.89
C GLY A 744 -4.35 30.44 -8.12
N LYS A 745 -3.82 31.20 -7.16
CA LYS A 745 -3.75 32.67 -7.20
C LYS A 745 -2.33 33.22 -7.27
N GLU A 746 -1.35 32.45 -6.81
CA GLU A 746 0.03 32.88 -6.72
C GLU A 746 0.88 32.30 -7.84
N LYS A 747 1.85 33.08 -8.32
CA LYS A 747 2.87 32.63 -9.28
C LYS A 747 3.90 31.71 -8.60
N ILE A 748 4.59 30.90 -9.39
CA ILE A 748 5.73 30.10 -8.93
C ILE A 748 6.83 30.07 -9.99
N ASP A 749 8.08 30.09 -9.54
CA ASP A 749 9.24 29.86 -10.39
C ASP A 749 9.63 28.38 -10.30
N ILE A 750 9.78 27.73 -11.45
CA ILE A 750 10.23 26.34 -11.59
C ILE A 750 11.47 26.28 -12.49
N LYS A 751 12.16 25.14 -12.50
CA LYS A 751 13.20 24.84 -13.49
C LYS A 751 12.70 23.80 -14.49
N VAL A 752 12.95 24.02 -15.78
CA VAL A 752 12.65 23.08 -16.84
C VAL A 752 13.88 22.91 -17.71
N VAL A 753 14.47 21.71 -17.73
CA VAL A 753 15.73 21.40 -18.44
C VAL A 753 16.82 22.43 -18.09
N GLY A 754 16.97 22.72 -16.80
CA GLY A 754 17.94 23.66 -16.24
C GLY A 754 17.60 25.15 -16.39
N LYS A 755 16.54 25.52 -17.12
CA LYS A 755 16.14 26.93 -17.32
C LYS A 755 15.03 27.35 -16.35
N GLU A 756 15.12 28.55 -15.79
CA GLU A 756 14.05 29.10 -14.96
C GLU A 756 12.82 29.47 -15.80
N VAL A 757 11.65 29.04 -15.32
CA VAL A 757 10.36 29.27 -15.95
C VAL A 757 9.38 29.77 -14.89
N LYS A 758 8.80 30.95 -15.15
CA LYS A 758 7.78 31.54 -14.28
C LYS A 758 6.40 31.09 -14.71
N LEU A 759 5.70 30.38 -13.83
CA LEU A 759 4.30 30.00 -14.04
C LEU A 759 3.38 31.02 -13.39
N ILE A 760 2.39 31.49 -14.15
CA ILE A 760 1.35 32.41 -13.70
C ILE A 760 0.00 31.67 -13.79
N PRO A 761 -0.88 31.78 -12.79
CA PRO A 761 -2.16 31.07 -12.84
C PRO A 761 -2.97 31.41 -14.09
N ASN A 762 -3.61 30.40 -14.67
CA ASN A 762 -4.42 30.50 -15.90
C ASN A 762 -3.65 30.99 -17.14
N ARG A 763 -2.32 30.94 -17.14
CA ARG A 763 -1.47 31.23 -18.30
C ARG A 763 -0.53 30.04 -18.56
N PRO A 764 -0.96 29.05 -19.35
CA PRO A 764 -0.12 27.89 -19.71
C PRO A 764 1.19 28.34 -20.34
N VAL A 765 2.30 27.72 -19.92
CA VAL A 765 3.60 27.88 -20.55
C VAL A 765 3.88 26.67 -21.43
N SER A 766 4.30 26.93 -22.67
CA SER A 766 4.66 25.91 -23.65
C SER A 766 6.13 26.05 -24.03
N ILE A 767 6.84 24.93 -24.07
CA ILE A 767 8.25 24.84 -24.46
C ILE A 767 8.36 23.78 -25.56
N GLU A 768 8.88 24.16 -26.72
CA GLU A 768 9.20 23.21 -27.78
C GLU A 768 10.47 22.43 -27.42
N VAL A 769 10.43 21.12 -27.63
CA VAL A 769 11.54 20.20 -27.34
C VAL A 769 11.78 19.30 -28.54
N LYS A 770 13.05 19.00 -28.81
CA LYS A 770 13.46 17.91 -29.71
C LYS A 770 14.01 16.80 -28.81
N HIS A 771 13.20 15.79 -28.56
CA HIS A 771 13.64 14.58 -27.84
C HIS A 771 14.46 13.66 -28.73
#